data_AF-A0AA41NI55-F1
#
_entry.id   AF-A0AA41NI55-F1
#
_cell.length_a   1.000
_cell.length_b   1.000
_cell.length_c   1.000
_cell.angle_alpha   90.00
_cell.angle_beta   90.00
_cell.angle_gamma   90.00
#
_symmetry.space_group_name_H-M   'P 1'
#
loop_
_entity.id
_entity.type
_entity.pdbx_description
1 polymer ?
#
loop_
_entity_poly.entity_id
_entity_poly.type
_entity_poly.pdbx_seq_one_letter_code
_entity_poly.pdbx_strand_id
1 'polypeptide(L)'
;MAASVLCCLRCCRDGGTGHIPLKEMPAVQLDTQHMGTDVVIVKNGRRICGTGGCLASAPLHQNKSYFEFKIQSTGIWGIGVATQKVNLNQIPLGRDVHSLVMRNDGALYHNNEEKNRLPANSLPQEGDVVGITYDHVELNVYLNGKNMHCPASGIRGTVYPVVYGPTVSGAVQNKRDEHLLKKRNVPQEESLEDSDVDADFKANATSDNPVVQLSAVQAARKLLSSDRNPPIDDLIKSGILPILVKCLERDDNPSLQFEAAWALTNIASGTSAQTQAVVQSNAVPLFLRLLHSPHQNVCEQAVWALGNIIGDGPQCRDYVISLGVVKPLLSFINPSIPITFLRNVTWVIVNLCRNKDPPPPMETVQEILPALCVLIYHTDINILVDTVWALSYLTDGGNEQIQMVIDSGVVPFLVPLLSHQEVKVQTAALRAVGNIVTGTDEQTQVVLNCDVLSHFPNLLSHPKEKINKEAVWFLSNITAGNQQQVQAVIDAGLIPMIIHQLAKGDFGTQKEAAWAISNLTISGRKDQVEYLVQQNVIPPFCNLLSVKDSQVVQVVLDGLKNILIMAGDEASTIAEIIEECGGLEKIEVLQQHENEDIYKLAFEIIDQYFSGDDIDEDPSLIPEATQGGTYNFDPTANLQTKEFNF
;
A
#
# COMPACT_ATOMS: atom_id res chain seq x y z
N MET A 1 -30.38 -25.05 -10.10
CA MET A 1 -29.09 -25.39 -9.48
C MET A 1 -28.41 -24.08 -9.13
N ALA A 2 -28.15 -23.85 -7.83
CA ALA A 2 -27.70 -22.56 -7.32
C ALA A 2 -26.21 -22.35 -7.65
N ALA A 3 -25.90 -21.34 -8.46
CA ALA A 3 -24.54 -20.93 -8.79
C ALA A 3 -24.01 -20.03 -7.67
N SER A 4 -22.88 -20.42 -7.09
CA SER A 4 -22.15 -19.68 -6.05
C SER A 4 -21.26 -18.62 -6.69
N VAL A 5 -21.62 -17.34 -6.51
CA VAL A 5 -20.81 -16.16 -6.85
C VAL A 5 -19.65 -16.06 -5.86
N LEU A 6 -18.41 -16.28 -6.33
CA LEU A 6 -17.19 -16.13 -5.55
C LEU A 6 -16.69 -14.67 -5.64
N CYS A 7 -17.26 -13.80 -4.81
CA CYS A 7 -16.65 -12.52 -4.47
C CYS A 7 -15.57 -12.76 -3.38
N CYS A 8 -14.41 -12.12 -3.50
CA CYS A 8 -13.20 -12.36 -2.69
C CYS A 8 -13.37 -12.09 -1.18
N LEU A 9 -13.97 -13.03 -0.43
CA LEU A 9 -13.83 -13.14 1.03
C LEU A 9 -13.65 -14.59 1.55
N ARG A 10 -13.27 -15.56 0.71
CA ARG A 10 -13.01 -16.95 1.14
C ARG A 10 -11.69 -17.52 0.62
N CYS A 11 -10.59 -17.01 1.16
CA CYS A 11 -9.40 -17.81 1.38
C CYS A 11 -8.99 -17.65 2.85
N CYS A 12 -9.72 -18.34 3.74
CA CYS A 12 -9.31 -18.84 5.06
C CYS A 12 -10.56 -19.28 5.85
N ARG A 13 -11.10 -20.46 5.58
CA ARG A 13 -12.06 -21.11 6.49
C ARG A 13 -11.99 -22.62 6.40
N ASP A 14 -10.89 -23.19 6.91
CA ASP A 14 -10.93 -24.53 7.47
C ASP A 14 -11.07 -24.42 8.99
N GLY A 15 -12.19 -24.94 9.49
CA GLY A 15 -12.50 -25.03 10.91
C GLY A 15 -11.68 -26.13 11.56
N GLY A 16 -10.58 -25.73 12.20
CA GLY A 16 -9.92 -26.47 13.26
C GLY A 16 -9.74 -25.53 14.44
N THR A 17 -10.24 -25.90 15.63
CA THR A 17 -10.00 -25.16 16.87
C THR A 17 -8.51 -25.15 17.19
N GLY A 18 -7.83 -24.09 16.80
CA GLY A 18 -6.43 -23.82 17.13
C GLY A 18 -6.12 -22.38 16.76
N HIS A 19 -5.72 -21.57 17.74
CA HIS A 19 -5.22 -20.22 17.49
C HIS A 19 -4.12 -20.29 16.43
N ILE A 20 -4.36 -19.72 15.24
CA ILE A 20 -3.29 -19.41 14.29
C ILE A 20 -2.68 -18.10 14.83
N PRO A 21 -1.44 -18.11 15.34
CA PRO A 21 -0.77 -16.87 15.68
C PRO A 21 -0.63 -16.07 14.39
N LEU A 22 -1.06 -14.80 14.40
CA LEU A 22 -0.59 -13.83 13.42
C LEU A 22 0.93 -13.93 13.41
N LYS A 23 1.49 -14.49 12.34
CA LYS A 23 2.93 -14.58 12.16
C LYS A 23 3.39 -13.12 12.08
N GLU A 24 3.99 -12.61 13.16
CA GLU A 24 4.73 -11.35 13.10
C GLU A 24 5.55 -11.39 11.81
N MET A 25 5.33 -10.42 10.90
CA MET A 25 6.18 -10.35 9.70
C MET A 25 7.61 -10.26 10.22
N PRO A 26 8.48 -11.23 9.89
CA PRO A 26 9.81 -11.27 10.45
C PRO A 26 10.48 -9.92 10.16
N ALA A 27 11.05 -9.29 11.18
CA ALA A 27 11.88 -8.10 10.97
C ALA A 27 12.91 -8.45 9.89
N VAL A 28 12.94 -7.68 8.78
CA VAL A 28 13.87 -7.95 7.68
C VAL A 28 15.29 -7.85 8.22
N GLN A 29 15.99 -8.98 8.21
CA GLN A 29 17.36 -9.15 8.69
C GLN A 29 18.29 -9.50 7.52
N LEU A 30 19.58 -9.42 7.76
CA LEU A 30 20.60 -9.98 6.89
C LEU A 30 20.47 -11.51 6.85
N ASP A 31 20.46 -12.07 5.66
CA ASP A 31 20.17 -13.48 5.41
C ASP A 31 21.44 -14.33 5.58
N THR A 32 21.42 -15.22 6.57
CA THR A 32 22.50 -16.17 6.84
C THR A 32 22.65 -17.24 5.76
N GLN A 33 21.62 -17.45 4.93
CA GLN A 33 21.67 -18.41 3.81
C GLN A 33 22.24 -17.78 2.54
N HIS A 34 22.21 -16.45 2.42
CA HIS A 34 22.65 -15.70 1.25
C HIS A 34 23.72 -14.66 1.62
N MET A 35 24.89 -15.16 2.02
CA MET A 35 26.07 -14.37 2.38
C MET A 35 27.36 -14.99 1.82
N GLY A 36 28.42 -14.18 1.70
CA GLY A 36 29.74 -14.66 1.32
C GLY A 36 30.34 -15.64 2.34
N THR A 37 31.25 -16.50 1.88
CA THR A 37 31.85 -17.60 2.66
C THR A 37 32.57 -17.11 3.92
N ASP A 38 33.21 -15.94 3.84
CA ASP A 38 33.97 -15.35 4.95
C ASP A 38 33.19 -14.23 5.68
N VAL A 39 31.87 -14.14 5.45
CA VAL A 39 30.99 -13.19 6.14
C VAL A 39 30.50 -13.82 7.45
N VAL A 40 30.35 -13.00 8.49
CA VAL A 40 29.73 -13.40 9.76
C VAL A 40 28.68 -12.36 10.12
N ILE A 41 27.45 -12.81 10.33
CA ILE A 41 26.35 -11.93 10.75
C ILE A 41 26.26 -11.92 12.28
N VAL A 42 26.27 -10.73 12.88
CA VAL A 42 26.23 -10.53 14.34
C VAL A 42 25.14 -9.52 14.72
N LYS A 43 24.93 -9.30 16.03
CA LYS A 43 23.89 -8.40 16.59
C LYS A 43 22.48 -8.71 16.05
N ASN A 44 22.03 -9.96 16.20
CA ASN A 44 20.68 -10.42 15.83
C ASN A 44 20.32 -10.12 14.35
N GLY A 45 21.19 -10.49 13.41
CA GLY A 45 20.88 -10.34 11.99
C GLY A 45 21.05 -8.91 11.44
N ARG A 46 21.64 -7.98 12.20
CA ARG A 46 21.70 -6.55 11.83
C ARG A 46 23.07 -6.07 11.40
N ARG A 47 24.15 -6.82 11.61
CA ARG A 47 25.52 -6.39 11.32
C ARG A 47 26.29 -7.48 10.59
N ILE A 48 27.00 -7.13 9.51
CA ILE A 48 27.97 -8.03 8.86
C ILE A 48 29.39 -7.76 9.36
N CYS A 49 30.21 -8.80 9.47
CA CYS A 49 31.66 -8.76 9.69
C CYS A 49 32.34 -9.67 8.65
N GLY A 50 33.62 -9.45 8.35
CA GLY A 50 34.38 -10.30 7.43
C GLY A 50 34.42 -9.81 5.98
N THR A 51 34.85 -10.67 5.06
CA THR A 51 35.09 -10.34 3.64
C THR A 51 34.03 -10.97 2.74
N GLY A 52 33.14 -10.14 2.19
CA GLY A 52 32.05 -10.58 1.31
C GLY A 52 30.82 -9.71 1.47
N GLY A 53 29.78 -10.02 0.70
CA GLY A 53 28.47 -9.39 0.78
C GLY A 53 27.41 -10.27 1.43
N CYS A 54 26.26 -9.67 1.74
CA CYS A 54 25.09 -10.37 2.26
C CYS A 54 23.81 -9.71 1.73
N LEU A 55 22.84 -10.52 1.33
CA LEU A 55 21.48 -10.07 1.01
C LEU A 55 20.64 -9.96 2.27
N ALA A 56 19.61 -9.11 2.25
CA ALA A 56 18.55 -9.20 3.24
C ALA A 56 17.63 -10.39 2.95
N SER A 57 16.95 -10.86 4.00
CA SER A 57 16.03 -12.01 4.00
C SER A 57 14.72 -11.79 3.26
N ALA A 58 14.40 -10.55 2.89
CA ALA A 58 13.18 -10.21 2.16
C ALA A 58 13.50 -9.43 0.88
N PRO A 59 12.88 -9.78 -0.26
CA PRO A 59 13.00 -9.02 -1.49
C PRO A 59 12.23 -7.70 -1.40
N LEU A 60 12.61 -6.75 -2.25
CA LEU A 60 11.87 -5.50 -2.44
C LEU A 60 10.70 -5.77 -3.39
N HIS A 61 9.50 -5.94 -2.85
CA HIS A 61 8.28 -6.13 -3.65
C HIS A 61 7.52 -4.82 -3.94
N GLN A 62 7.84 -3.72 -3.24
CA GLN A 62 7.06 -2.48 -3.25
C GLN A 62 7.78 -1.35 -4.00
N ASN A 63 7.00 -0.48 -4.67
CA ASN A 63 7.52 0.77 -5.21
C ASN A 63 7.98 1.70 -4.07
N LYS A 64 9.14 2.35 -4.25
CA LYS A 64 9.79 3.25 -3.27
C LYS A 64 10.15 2.57 -1.95
N SER A 65 10.53 1.30 -2.01
CA SER A 65 11.09 0.58 -0.86
C SER A 65 12.30 1.34 -0.32
N TYR A 66 12.34 1.62 0.98
CA TYR A 66 13.44 2.31 1.65
C TYR A 66 14.16 1.38 2.63
N PHE A 67 15.48 1.39 2.59
CA PHE A 67 16.32 0.71 3.58
C PHE A 67 17.59 1.50 3.81
N GLU A 68 18.17 1.38 5.01
CA GLU A 68 19.35 2.14 5.36
C GLU A 68 20.36 1.32 6.15
N PHE A 69 21.60 1.79 6.09
CA PHE A 69 22.77 1.12 6.58
C PHE A 69 23.73 2.14 7.17
N LYS A 70 24.11 1.95 8.44
CA LYS A 70 25.10 2.80 9.12
C LYS A 70 26.52 2.27 8.91
N ILE A 71 27.40 3.12 8.42
CA ILE A 71 28.83 2.83 8.20
C ILE A 71 29.53 2.82 9.56
N GLN A 72 30.26 1.75 9.91
CA GLN A 72 30.97 1.64 11.20
C GLN A 72 32.47 1.43 11.11
N SER A 73 33.05 1.40 9.91
CA SER A 73 34.50 1.44 9.77
C SER A 73 34.93 1.98 8.41
N THR A 74 36.13 2.53 8.35
CA THR A 74 36.80 2.91 7.10
C THR A 74 37.27 1.67 6.34
N GLY A 75 36.96 1.57 5.04
CA GLY A 75 37.39 0.45 4.20
C GLY A 75 36.60 0.33 2.90
N ILE A 76 36.73 -0.82 2.23
CA ILE A 76 35.97 -1.15 1.02
C ILE A 76 34.59 -1.64 1.45
N TRP A 77 33.55 -0.92 1.05
CA TRP A 77 32.15 -1.26 1.32
C TRP A 77 31.26 -0.81 0.17
N GLY A 78 30.06 -1.36 0.13
CA GLY A 78 29.02 -0.90 -0.77
C GLY A 78 27.62 -1.36 -0.37
N ILE A 79 26.64 -0.56 -0.76
CA ILE A 79 25.23 -0.71 -0.36
C ILE A 79 24.36 -0.50 -1.61
N GLY A 80 23.33 -1.32 -1.79
CA GLY A 80 22.37 -1.14 -2.88
C GLY A 80 21.42 -2.32 -2.99
N VAL A 81 21.13 -2.73 -4.22
CA VAL A 81 20.21 -3.84 -4.52
C VAL A 81 20.90 -4.90 -5.37
N ALA A 82 20.55 -6.17 -5.15
CA ALA A 82 21.04 -7.28 -5.95
C ALA A 82 20.03 -8.42 -6.07
N THR A 83 20.14 -9.21 -7.13
CA THR A 83 19.39 -10.46 -7.28
C THR A 83 20.07 -11.60 -6.52
N GLN A 84 19.37 -12.69 -6.23
CA GLN A 84 19.98 -13.89 -5.63
C GLN A 84 21.09 -14.54 -6.46
N LYS A 85 21.24 -14.16 -7.74
CA LYS A 85 22.32 -14.66 -8.62
C LYS A 85 23.66 -13.95 -8.43
N VAL A 86 23.72 -12.89 -7.60
CA VAL A 86 24.95 -12.13 -7.38
C VAL A 86 26.02 -12.98 -6.69
N ASN A 87 27.28 -12.85 -7.13
CA ASN A 87 28.40 -13.52 -6.45
C ASN A 87 28.88 -12.68 -5.26
N LEU A 88 28.37 -13.00 -4.06
CA LEU A 88 28.69 -12.29 -2.82
C LEU A 88 30.14 -12.45 -2.33
N ASN A 89 30.92 -13.37 -2.92
CA ASN A 89 32.34 -13.53 -2.60
C ASN A 89 33.24 -12.61 -3.44
N GLN A 90 32.72 -12.01 -4.52
CA GLN A 90 33.51 -11.20 -5.44
C GLN A 90 33.26 -9.70 -5.19
N ILE A 91 33.97 -9.16 -4.21
CA ILE A 91 33.91 -7.74 -3.83
C ILE A 91 34.96 -6.93 -4.64
N PRO A 92 34.68 -5.69 -5.08
CA PRO A 92 33.43 -4.93 -4.92
C PRO A 92 32.30 -5.39 -5.86
N LEU A 93 31.06 -5.36 -5.36
CA LEU A 93 29.84 -5.60 -6.15
C LEU A 93 29.60 -4.47 -7.17
N GLY A 94 28.67 -4.67 -8.11
CA GLY A 94 28.37 -3.76 -9.22
C GLY A 94 29.26 -3.98 -10.46
N ARG A 95 30.06 -5.05 -10.47
CA ARG A 95 30.84 -5.50 -11.64
C ARG A 95 30.04 -6.41 -12.59
N ASP A 96 28.92 -6.93 -12.11
CA ASP A 96 28.05 -7.84 -12.83
C ASP A 96 26.67 -7.22 -13.10
N VAL A 97 25.84 -7.93 -13.86
CA VAL A 97 24.44 -7.57 -14.14
C VAL A 97 23.48 -7.88 -12.99
N HIS A 98 23.95 -8.50 -11.92
CA HIS A 98 23.14 -8.97 -10.81
C HIS A 98 23.14 -8.03 -9.60
N SER A 99 23.92 -6.95 -9.65
CA SER A 99 24.06 -5.98 -8.56
C SER A 99 24.08 -4.54 -9.08
N LEU A 100 23.41 -3.64 -8.36
CA LEU A 100 23.47 -2.19 -8.51
C LEU A 100 23.75 -1.60 -7.14
N VAL A 101 24.97 -1.10 -6.93
CA VAL A 101 25.44 -0.69 -5.61
C VAL A 101 26.19 0.63 -5.65
N MET A 102 26.02 1.44 -4.61
CA MET A 102 26.91 2.54 -4.33
C MET A 102 28.13 2.01 -3.58
N ARG A 103 29.33 2.39 -4.02
CA ARG A 103 30.59 2.00 -3.39
C ARG A 103 31.10 3.11 -2.46
N ASN A 104 32.12 2.78 -1.67
CA ASN A 104 32.76 3.70 -0.73
C ASN A 104 33.38 4.96 -1.36
N ASP A 105 33.54 5.00 -2.68
CA ASP A 105 34.00 6.17 -3.45
C ASP A 105 32.85 7.11 -3.88
N GLY A 106 31.62 6.81 -3.44
CA GLY A 106 30.42 7.59 -3.73
C GLY A 106 29.84 7.38 -5.15
N ALA A 107 30.38 6.46 -5.95
CA ALA A 107 29.82 6.12 -7.25
C ALA A 107 28.89 4.89 -7.19
N LEU A 108 27.84 4.95 -8.00
CA LEU A 108 26.89 3.87 -8.24
C LEU A 108 27.35 3.05 -9.44
N TYR A 109 27.53 1.75 -9.24
CA TYR A 109 28.02 0.83 -10.26
C TYR A 109 27.02 -0.29 -10.56
N HIS A 110 26.88 -0.59 -11.85
CA HIS A 110 26.17 -1.75 -12.37
C HIS A 110 26.82 -2.22 -13.67
N ASN A 111 27.03 -3.54 -13.81
CA ASN A 111 27.70 -4.13 -14.98
C ASN A 111 29.08 -3.50 -15.29
N ASN A 112 29.85 -3.18 -14.24
CA ASN A 112 31.16 -2.53 -14.33
C ASN A 112 31.16 -1.13 -14.97
N GLU A 113 29.99 -0.49 -15.07
CA GLU A 113 29.82 0.88 -15.52
C GLU A 113 29.38 1.77 -14.35
N GLU A 114 29.97 2.97 -14.26
CA GLU A 114 29.50 4.01 -13.35
C GLU A 114 28.20 4.61 -13.89
N LYS A 115 27.11 4.42 -13.16
CA LYS A 115 25.77 4.90 -13.56
C LYS A 115 25.50 6.32 -13.07
N ASN A 116 25.96 6.66 -11.86
CA ASN A 116 25.85 7.99 -11.28
C ASN A 116 26.84 8.14 -10.11
N ARG A 117 26.95 9.34 -9.54
CA ARG A 117 27.85 9.64 -8.42
C ARG A 117 27.23 10.67 -7.48
N LEU A 118 27.58 10.57 -6.20
CA LEU A 118 27.25 11.57 -5.20
C LEU A 118 27.85 12.95 -5.55
N PRO A 119 27.19 14.06 -5.19
CA PRO A 119 27.75 15.40 -5.32
C PRO A 119 29.12 15.54 -4.66
N ALA A 120 29.96 16.43 -5.20
CA ALA A 120 31.27 16.73 -4.64
C ALA A 120 31.18 17.08 -3.14
N ASN A 121 32.18 16.64 -2.35
CA ASN A 121 32.25 16.80 -0.89
C ASN A 121 31.15 16.07 -0.09
N SER A 122 30.40 15.15 -0.71
CA SER A 122 29.35 14.37 -0.03
C SER A 122 29.72 12.89 0.12
N LEU A 123 31.01 12.58 0.27
CA LEU A 123 31.46 11.21 0.45
C LEU A 123 31.06 10.70 1.85
N PRO A 124 30.39 9.55 1.96
CA PRO A 124 29.99 9.00 3.25
C PRO A 124 31.20 8.64 4.12
N GLN A 125 31.15 9.02 5.40
CA GLN A 125 32.19 8.79 6.40
C GLN A 125 31.74 7.76 7.44
N GLU A 126 32.68 7.33 8.30
CA GLU A 126 32.34 6.48 9.43
C GLU A 126 31.32 7.19 10.35
N GLY A 127 30.26 6.47 10.71
CA GLY A 127 29.14 7.00 11.48
C GLY A 127 27.95 7.45 10.62
N ASP A 128 28.15 7.70 9.33
CA ASP A 128 27.07 8.12 8.43
C ASP A 128 26.09 6.98 8.13
N VAL A 129 24.84 7.36 7.88
CA VAL A 129 23.76 6.48 7.43
C VAL A 129 23.54 6.68 5.95
N VAL A 130 23.73 5.61 5.18
CA VAL A 130 23.39 5.58 3.76
C VAL A 130 22.03 4.90 3.62
N GLY A 131 21.05 5.67 3.18
CA GLY A 131 19.72 5.20 2.84
C GLY A 131 19.58 5.00 1.33
N ILE A 132 18.77 4.03 0.93
CA ILE A 132 18.50 3.69 -0.45
C ILE A 132 16.99 3.62 -0.62
N THR A 133 16.45 4.31 -1.63
CA THR A 133 15.11 4.03 -2.16
C THR A 133 15.22 3.27 -3.47
N TYR A 134 14.34 2.31 -3.69
CA TYR A 134 14.23 1.61 -4.97
C TYR A 134 12.76 1.42 -5.35
N ASP A 135 12.41 1.72 -6.61
CA ASP A 135 11.03 1.65 -7.13
C ASP A 135 10.89 0.70 -8.34
N HIS A 136 11.64 -0.40 -8.34
CA HIS A 136 11.69 -1.39 -9.43
C HIS A 136 12.28 -0.90 -10.75
N VAL A 137 12.49 0.40 -10.91
CA VAL A 137 13.11 1.01 -12.10
C VAL A 137 14.40 1.72 -11.71
N GLU A 138 14.35 2.54 -10.65
CA GLU A 138 15.39 3.46 -10.26
C GLU A 138 15.73 3.32 -8.77
N LEU A 139 17.02 3.34 -8.50
CA LEU A 139 17.60 3.43 -7.17
C LEU A 139 18.02 4.88 -6.93
N ASN A 140 17.73 5.43 -5.76
CA ASN A 140 18.24 6.74 -5.34
C ASN A 140 18.84 6.67 -3.93
N VAL A 141 19.84 7.52 -3.66
CA VAL A 141 20.63 7.48 -2.41
C VAL A 141 20.30 8.66 -1.52
N TYR A 142 20.28 8.38 -0.22
CA TYR A 142 20.15 9.34 0.85
C TYR A 142 21.39 9.23 1.73
N LEU A 143 21.98 10.37 2.11
CA LEU A 143 23.05 10.43 3.08
C LEU A 143 22.54 11.16 4.32
N ASN A 144 22.54 10.48 5.47
CA ASN A 144 22.00 10.99 6.73
C ASN A 144 20.57 11.55 6.57
N GLY A 145 19.72 10.84 5.82
CA GLY A 145 18.33 11.23 5.53
C GLY A 145 18.15 12.30 4.45
N LYS A 146 19.23 12.94 3.97
CA LYS A 146 19.17 13.92 2.87
C LYS A 146 19.23 13.20 1.53
N ASN A 147 18.26 13.45 0.66
CA ASN A 147 18.28 12.95 -0.72
C ASN A 147 19.47 13.55 -1.48
N MET A 148 20.29 12.69 -2.07
CA MET A 148 21.50 13.10 -2.79
C MET A 148 21.25 13.35 -4.28
N HIS A 149 20.01 13.12 -4.75
CA HIS A 149 19.55 13.28 -6.13
C HIS A 149 20.47 12.59 -7.14
N CYS A 150 20.91 11.37 -6.82
CA CYS A 150 21.80 10.57 -7.64
C CYS A 150 21.11 9.25 -8.07
N PRO A 151 20.10 9.34 -8.95
CA PRO A 151 19.39 8.16 -9.42
C PRO A 151 20.29 7.24 -10.25
N ALA A 152 20.10 5.92 -10.13
CA ALA A 152 20.73 4.92 -10.97
C ALA A 152 19.77 3.78 -11.29
N SER A 153 19.80 3.30 -12.52
CA SER A 153 18.94 2.22 -13.03
C SER A 153 19.77 1.17 -13.77
N GLY A 154 19.14 0.04 -14.12
CA GLY A 154 19.74 -0.98 -14.98
C GLY A 154 19.56 -2.42 -14.49
N ILE A 155 19.41 -2.61 -13.19
CA ILE A 155 19.13 -3.93 -12.62
C ILE A 155 17.67 -4.34 -12.88
N ARG A 156 17.43 -5.61 -13.17
CA ARG A 156 16.09 -6.17 -13.47
C ARG A 156 15.84 -7.45 -12.68
N GLY A 157 14.56 -7.73 -12.42
CA GLY A 157 14.10 -8.93 -11.71
C GLY A 157 13.89 -8.67 -10.21
N THR A 158 13.63 -9.74 -9.46
CA THR A 158 13.44 -9.67 -8.00
C THR A 158 14.75 -9.34 -7.32
N VAL A 159 14.83 -8.17 -6.71
CA VAL A 159 16.03 -7.69 -6.02
C VAL A 159 15.83 -7.63 -4.52
N TYR A 160 16.93 -7.71 -3.80
CA TYR A 160 17.04 -7.70 -2.35
C TYR A 160 17.99 -6.57 -1.96
N PRO A 161 17.79 -5.91 -0.80
CA PRO A 161 18.84 -5.09 -0.22
C PRO A 161 20.13 -5.89 -0.09
N VAL A 162 21.26 -5.31 -0.51
CA VAL A 162 22.58 -5.93 -0.41
C VAL A 162 23.56 -4.96 0.25
N VAL A 163 24.46 -5.52 1.05
CA VAL A 163 25.57 -4.79 1.67
C VAL A 163 26.84 -5.64 1.69
N TYR A 164 28.00 -5.02 1.55
CA TYR A 164 29.31 -5.63 1.78
C TYR A 164 30.25 -4.66 2.49
N GLY A 165 31.24 -5.20 3.20
CA GLY A 165 32.29 -4.43 3.87
C GLY A 165 32.29 -4.55 5.40
N PRO A 166 33.39 -4.16 6.07
CA PRO A 166 33.57 -4.38 7.50
C PRO A 166 32.60 -3.52 8.32
N THR A 167 31.60 -4.19 8.89
CA THR A 167 30.65 -3.65 9.87
C THR A 167 29.77 -2.50 9.39
N VAL A 168 28.69 -2.89 8.73
CA VAL A 168 27.54 -2.04 8.45
C VAL A 168 26.35 -2.55 9.28
N SER A 169 25.65 -1.67 10.01
CA SER A 169 24.43 -2.04 10.76
C SER A 169 23.17 -1.53 10.06
N GLY A 170 22.27 -2.42 9.66
CA GLY A 170 21.08 -2.08 8.86
C GLY A 170 19.77 -2.07 9.65
N ALA A 171 18.86 -1.18 9.23
CA ALA A 171 17.44 -1.22 9.55
C ALA A 171 16.65 -1.09 8.24
N VAL A 172 15.79 -2.06 7.94
CA VAL A 172 14.87 -1.98 6.80
C VAL A 172 13.55 -1.42 7.33
N GLN A 173 13.16 -0.24 6.83
CA GLN A 173 11.91 0.39 7.22
C GLN A 173 11.02 0.54 5.99
N ASN A 174 10.02 -0.32 5.88
CA ASN A 174 8.98 -0.21 4.87
C ASN A 174 8.16 1.07 5.16
N LYS A 175 8.44 2.17 4.44
CA LYS A 175 7.58 3.36 4.49
C LYS A 175 6.33 3.10 3.67
N ARG A 176 5.18 3.07 4.33
CA ARG A 176 3.87 3.21 3.71
C ARG A 176 3.63 4.69 3.40
N ASP A 177 3.04 5.00 2.25
CA ASP A 177 2.38 6.29 1.97
C ASP A 177 1.10 6.45 2.83
N GLU A 178 1.21 6.24 4.14
CA GLU A 178 0.14 6.47 5.09
C GLU A 178 0.29 7.86 5.68
N HIS A 179 -0.81 8.59 5.78
CA HIS A 179 -0.89 9.84 6.52
C HIS A 179 -0.33 9.61 7.95
N LEU A 180 0.62 10.44 8.38
CA LEU A 180 1.45 10.16 9.58
C LEU A 180 0.59 9.91 10.83
N LEU A 181 0.76 8.72 11.42
CA LEU A 181 0.07 8.29 12.63
C LEU A 181 0.51 9.06 13.88
N LYS A 182 1.79 9.44 13.92
CA LYS A 182 2.42 10.18 15.00
C LYS A 182 3.19 11.36 14.43
N LYS A 183 3.16 12.48 15.14
CA LYS A 183 3.82 13.73 14.78
C LYS A 183 4.63 14.23 15.97
N ARG A 184 5.92 14.48 15.76
CA ARG A 184 6.73 15.21 16.74
C ARG A 184 6.40 16.69 16.64
N ASN A 185 6.38 17.39 17.78
CA ASN A 185 6.20 18.83 17.81
C ASN A 185 7.59 19.51 17.91
N VAL A 186 8.03 20.11 16.81
CA VAL A 186 9.32 20.80 16.67
C VAL A 186 9.06 22.28 16.35
N PRO A 187 9.58 23.25 17.15
CA PRO A 187 9.41 24.68 16.86
C PRO A 187 10.10 25.09 15.55
N GLN A 188 9.48 26.00 14.78
CA GLN A 188 10.06 26.49 13.51
C GLN A 188 11.18 27.54 13.69
N GLU A 189 11.31 28.18 14.86
CA GLU A 189 12.19 29.34 15.07
C GLU A 189 13.14 29.23 16.28
N GLU A 190 13.15 28.12 17.02
CA GLU A 190 14.09 27.95 18.14
C GLU A 190 15.40 27.33 17.67
N SER A 191 16.52 28.05 17.83
CA SER A 191 17.86 27.48 17.73
C SER A 191 18.01 26.38 18.80
N LEU A 192 18.04 25.14 18.36
CA LEU A 192 18.37 23.98 19.19
C LEU A 192 19.87 24.03 19.50
N GLU A 193 20.27 24.76 20.54
CA GLU A 193 21.61 24.59 21.12
C GLU A 193 21.70 23.19 21.76
N ASP A 194 22.80 22.48 21.52
CA ASP A 194 23.11 21.20 22.17
C ASP A 194 23.26 21.43 23.68
N SER A 195 22.14 21.38 24.42
CA SER A 195 22.16 21.39 25.86
C SER A 195 22.52 19.99 26.35
N ASP A 196 23.73 19.80 26.90
CA ASP A 196 24.10 18.56 27.56
C ASP A 196 23.07 18.21 28.65
N VAL A 197 22.78 16.91 28.83
CA VAL A 197 21.97 16.43 29.95
C VAL A 197 22.77 16.63 31.23
N ASP A 198 22.60 17.77 31.89
CA ASP A 198 23.31 18.10 33.11
C ASP A 198 23.01 17.04 34.21
N ALA A 199 24.03 16.68 35.00
CA ALA A 199 23.95 15.62 36.00
C ALA A 199 22.90 15.90 37.09
N ASP A 200 22.49 17.15 37.25
CA ASP A 200 21.51 17.62 38.26
C ASP A 200 20.08 17.82 37.71
N PHE A 201 19.84 17.39 36.47
CA PHE A 201 18.58 17.62 35.74
C PHE A 201 17.32 17.13 36.50
N LYS A 202 17.38 15.97 37.17
CA LYS A 202 16.26 15.47 37.97
C LYS A 202 16.00 16.33 39.21
N ALA A 203 17.05 16.73 39.92
CA ALA A 203 16.95 17.53 41.12
C ALA A 203 16.30 18.88 40.82
N ASN A 204 16.71 19.49 39.70
CA ASN A 204 16.13 20.74 39.20
C ASN A 204 14.65 20.57 38.81
N ALA A 205 14.28 19.48 38.13
CA ALA A 205 12.88 19.21 37.74
C ALA A 205 11.95 18.91 38.95
N THR A 206 12.50 18.45 40.08
CA THR A 206 11.78 18.26 41.33
C THR A 206 11.90 19.42 42.32
N SER A 207 12.57 20.52 41.95
CA SER A 207 12.79 21.65 42.83
C SER A 207 11.48 22.29 43.28
N ASP A 208 11.40 22.71 44.55
CA ASP A 208 10.29 23.50 45.06
C ASP A 208 10.30 24.95 44.51
N ASN A 209 11.40 25.38 43.89
CA ASN A 209 11.49 26.67 43.21
C ASN A 209 10.84 26.58 41.81
N PRO A 210 9.71 27.27 41.55
CA PRO A 210 8.98 27.17 40.29
C PRO A 210 9.81 27.57 39.07
N VAL A 211 10.76 28.50 39.22
CA VAL A 211 11.63 28.97 38.13
C VAL A 211 12.64 27.89 37.75
N VAL A 212 13.24 27.23 38.75
CA VAL A 212 14.20 26.15 38.54
C VAL A 212 13.51 24.93 37.92
N GLN A 213 12.32 24.57 38.44
CA GLN A 213 11.51 23.49 37.89
C GLN A 213 11.12 23.75 36.44
N LEU A 214 10.60 24.94 36.13
CA LEU A 214 10.21 25.31 34.76
C LEU A 214 11.41 25.26 33.81
N SER A 215 12.55 25.82 34.21
CA SER A 215 13.77 25.79 33.41
C SER A 215 14.25 24.37 33.12
N ALA A 216 14.13 23.45 34.09
CA ALA A 216 14.53 22.05 33.89
C ALA A 216 13.58 21.31 32.93
N VAL A 217 12.26 21.51 33.08
CA VAL A 217 11.26 20.92 32.18
C VAL A 217 11.37 21.48 30.76
N GLN A 218 11.70 22.77 30.62
CA GLN A 218 12.01 23.39 29.33
C GLN A 218 13.24 22.78 28.67
N ALA A 219 14.31 22.55 29.43
CA ALA A 219 15.50 21.86 28.92
C ALA A 219 15.15 20.43 28.47
N ALA A 220 14.31 19.71 29.23
CA ALA A 220 13.79 18.39 28.88
C ALA A 220 13.10 18.41 27.51
N ARG A 221 12.18 19.36 27.33
CA ARG A 221 11.43 19.53 26.09
C ARG A 221 12.37 19.85 24.92
N LYS A 222 13.32 20.78 25.09
CA LYS A 222 14.27 21.17 24.03
C LYS A 222 15.08 19.97 23.54
N LEU A 223 15.62 19.18 24.45
CA LEU A 223 16.31 17.91 24.15
C LEU A 223 15.45 16.94 23.32
N LEU A 224 14.16 16.85 23.65
CA LEU A 224 13.20 15.98 22.96
C LEU A 224 12.69 16.54 21.63
N SER A 225 12.83 17.85 21.41
CA SER A 225 12.37 18.56 20.22
C SER A 225 13.41 18.57 19.10
N SER A 226 14.57 17.94 19.29
CA SER A 226 15.61 17.89 18.28
C SER A 226 15.26 16.98 17.11
N ASP A 227 15.62 17.42 15.89
CA ASP A 227 15.39 16.66 14.66
C ASP A 227 16.27 15.40 14.56
N ARG A 228 17.41 15.38 15.28
CA ARG A 228 18.39 14.29 15.24
C ARG A 228 18.27 13.40 16.47
N ASN A 229 17.62 12.24 16.31
CA ASN A 229 17.60 11.14 17.29
C ASN A 229 17.54 11.61 18.75
N PRO A 230 16.43 12.24 19.18
CA PRO A 230 16.30 12.73 20.54
C PRO A 230 16.56 11.58 21.54
N PRO A 231 17.22 11.85 22.67
CA PRO A 231 17.59 10.83 23.66
C PRO A 231 16.39 10.39 24.49
N ILE A 232 15.32 9.92 23.83
CA ILE A 232 14.03 9.55 24.45
C ILE A 232 14.25 8.44 25.47
N ASP A 233 14.95 7.37 25.09
CA ASP A 233 15.17 6.22 25.97
C ASP A 233 16.03 6.58 27.18
N ASP A 234 17.00 7.47 27.02
CA ASP A 234 17.88 7.89 28.12
C ASP A 234 17.12 8.81 29.09
N LEU A 235 16.26 9.69 28.58
CA LEU A 235 15.34 10.47 29.39
C LEU A 235 14.33 9.59 30.13
N ILE A 236 13.76 8.57 29.49
CA ILE A 236 12.87 7.60 30.17
C ILE A 236 13.63 6.87 31.28
N LYS A 237 14.84 6.36 31.01
CA LYS A 237 15.68 5.68 32.02
C LYS A 237 16.09 6.60 33.17
N SER A 238 16.17 7.91 32.90
CA SER A 238 16.36 8.91 33.95
C SER A 238 15.13 9.04 34.87
N GLY A 239 13.99 8.41 34.60
CA GLY A 239 12.81 8.52 35.46
C GLY A 239 12.19 9.92 35.44
N ILE A 240 12.31 10.63 34.32
CA ILE A 240 11.69 11.95 34.11
C ILE A 240 10.16 11.86 33.99
N LEU A 241 9.62 10.72 33.54
CA LEU A 241 8.19 10.56 33.26
C LEU A 241 7.28 10.89 34.45
N PRO A 242 7.47 10.33 35.67
CA PRO A 242 6.63 10.68 36.82
C PRO A 242 6.72 12.16 37.21
N ILE A 243 7.87 12.80 36.96
CA ILE A 243 8.08 14.22 37.25
C ILE A 243 7.27 15.07 36.27
N LEU A 244 7.35 14.77 34.96
CA LEU A 244 6.56 15.46 33.93
C LEU A 244 5.06 15.28 34.16
N VAL A 245 4.62 14.07 34.51
CA VAL A 245 3.21 13.79 34.84
C VAL A 245 2.75 14.62 36.03
N LYS A 246 3.55 14.70 37.10
CA LYS A 246 3.24 15.56 38.27
C LYS A 246 3.19 17.04 37.89
N CYS A 247 4.00 17.49 36.93
CA CYS A 247 3.96 18.86 36.43
C CYS A 247 2.64 19.18 35.70
N LEU A 248 1.98 18.19 35.07
CA LEU A 248 0.66 18.40 34.46
C LEU A 248 -0.45 18.71 35.47
N GLU A 249 -0.29 18.31 36.74
CA GLU A 249 -1.31 18.54 37.79
C GLU A 249 -1.37 19.99 38.29
N ARG A 250 -0.36 20.81 37.94
CA ARG A 250 -0.16 22.18 38.43
C ARG A 250 -0.98 23.21 37.66
N ASP A 251 -2.28 23.25 37.91
CA ASP A 251 -3.21 24.25 37.30
C ASP A 251 -2.84 25.70 37.64
N ASP A 252 -2.06 25.92 38.71
CA ASP A 252 -1.52 27.21 39.10
C ASP A 252 -0.38 27.70 38.20
N ASN A 253 0.17 26.83 37.33
CA ASN A 253 1.31 27.14 36.48
C ASN A 253 1.12 26.60 35.04
N PRO A 254 0.39 27.32 34.18
CA PRO A 254 0.09 26.87 32.81
C PRO A 254 1.33 26.76 31.92
N SER A 255 2.37 27.58 32.17
CA SER A 255 3.65 27.47 31.46
C SER A 255 4.33 26.14 31.75
N LEU A 256 4.31 25.69 33.01
CA LEU A 256 4.85 24.38 33.38
C LEU A 256 4.03 23.23 32.79
N GLN A 257 2.69 23.32 32.83
CA GLN A 257 1.82 22.32 32.20
C GLN A 257 2.09 22.20 30.70
N PHE A 258 2.24 23.33 30.00
CA PHE A 258 2.54 23.37 28.58
C PHE A 258 3.86 22.68 28.24
N GLU A 259 4.96 23.02 28.92
CA GLU A 259 6.28 22.45 28.68
C GLU A 259 6.33 20.95 29.00
N ALA A 260 5.69 20.53 30.10
CA ALA A 260 5.59 19.13 30.48
C ALA A 260 4.75 18.33 29.47
N ALA A 261 3.62 18.87 29.02
CA ALA A 261 2.77 18.25 28.00
C ALA A 261 3.51 18.11 26.67
N TRP A 262 4.30 19.11 26.28
CA TRP A 262 5.12 19.09 25.07
C TRP A 262 6.21 18.02 25.16
N ALA A 263 6.95 17.95 26.27
CA ALA A 263 7.95 16.91 26.49
C ALA A 263 7.33 15.50 26.35
N LEU A 264 6.20 15.24 27.03
CA LEU A 264 5.49 13.96 26.93
C LEU A 264 4.96 13.68 25.51
N THR A 265 4.51 14.71 24.79
CA THR A 265 4.08 14.60 23.39
C THR A 265 5.22 14.09 22.50
N ASN A 266 6.42 14.62 22.68
CA ASN A 266 7.59 14.22 21.89
C ASN A 266 8.09 12.82 22.26
N ILE A 267 7.96 12.41 23.53
CA ILE A 267 8.20 11.01 23.92
C ILE A 267 7.18 10.08 23.25
N ALA A 268 5.89 10.42 23.30
CA ALA A 268 4.82 9.64 22.67
C ALA A 268 4.90 9.61 21.13
N SER A 269 5.62 10.55 20.50
CA SER A 269 5.85 10.55 19.05
C SER A 269 6.79 9.44 18.56
N GLY A 270 7.50 8.78 19.48
CA GLY A 270 8.49 7.76 19.18
C GLY A 270 7.92 6.35 18.98
N THR A 271 8.69 5.35 19.38
CA THR A 271 8.32 3.92 19.25
C THR A 271 7.11 3.57 20.12
N SER A 272 6.46 2.43 19.85
CA SER A 272 5.35 1.95 20.68
C SER A 272 5.78 1.71 22.13
N ALA A 273 7.00 1.21 22.38
CA ALA A 273 7.52 1.08 23.75
C ALA A 273 7.61 2.43 24.49
N GLN A 274 8.05 3.49 23.81
CA GLN A 274 8.12 4.84 24.37
C GLN A 274 6.73 5.43 24.63
N THR A 275 5.77 5.14 23.74
CA THR A 275 4.38 5.58 23.92
C THR A 275 3.71 4.85 25.08
N GLN A 276 3.92 3.54 25.19
CA GLN A 276 3.46 2.73 26.31
C GLN A 276 4.05 3.22 27.63
N ALA A 277 5.31 3.66 27.67
CA ALA A 277 5.89 4.24 28.88
C ALA A 277 5.13 5.50 29.36
N VAL A 278 4.68 6.35 28.43
CA VAL A 278 3.83 7.53 28.75
C VAL A 278 2.44 7.12 29.24
N VAL A 279 1.84 6.08 28.63
CA VAL A 279 0.54 5.54 29.05
C VAL A 279 0.64 4.94 30.46
N GLN A 280 1.66 4.12 30.72
CA GLN A 280 1.90 3.47 32.01
C GLN A 280 2.25 4.46 33.12
N SER A 281 2.72 5.67 32.80
CA SER A 281 2.92 6.74 33.78
C SER A 281 1.62 7.47 34.15
N ASN A 282 0.45 7.00 33.71
CA ASN A 282 -0.87 7.60 33.96
C ASN A 282 -1.03 9.04 33.45
N ALA A 283 -0.36 9.38 32.34
CA ALA A 283 -0.47 10.71 31.75
C ALA A 283 -1.85 10.98 31.07
N VAL A 284 -2.52 9.93 30.58
CA VAL A 284 -3.74 10.07 29.76
C VAL A 284 -4.91 10.75 30.50
N PRO A 285 -5.28 10.35 31.73
CA PRO A 285 -6.32 11.06 32.48
C PRO A 285 -6.01 12.55 32.71
N LEU A 286 -4.73 12.89 32.89
CA LEU A 286 -4.30 14.29 33.05
C LEU A 286 -4.44 15.06 31.73
N PHE A 287 -4.05 14.47 30.58
CA PHE A 287 -4.30 15.10 29.29
C PHE A 287 -5.79 15.38 29.05
N LEU A 288 -6.68 14.46 29.45
CA LEU A 288 -8.13 14.67 29.36
C LEU A 288 -8.61 15.81 30.26
N ARG A 289 -8.07 15.96 31.47
CA ARG A 289 -8.33 17.13 32.32
C ARG A 289 -7.84 18.41 31.65
N LEU A 290 -6.66 18.40 31.02
CA LEU A 290 -6.09 19.57 30.33
C LEU A 290 -6.90 20.01 29.11
N LEU A 291 -7.74 19.15 28.51
CA LEU A 291 -8.69 19.58 27.47
C LEU A 291 -9.69 20.64 27.98
N HIS A 292 -9.90 20.73 29.29
CA HIS A 292 -10.79 21.72 29.91
C HIS A 292 -10.05 22.95 30.45
N SER A 293 -8.74 23.08 30.17
CA SER A 293 -7.96 24.24 30.59
C SER A 293 -8.50 25.54 29.96
N PRO A 294 -8.50 26.67 30.68
CA PRO A 294 -8.80 27.97 30.07
C PRO A 294 -7.68 28.45 29.12
N HIS A 295 -6.52 27.79 29.13
CA HIS A 295 -5.37 28.15 28.33
C HIS A 295 -5.30 27.31 27.04
N GLN A 296 -5.56 27.95 25.90
CA GLN A 296 -5.66 27.29 24.60
C GLN A 296 -4.39 26.54 24.20
N ASN A 297 -3.20 27.08 24.47
CA ASN A 297 -1.93 26.41 24.19
C ASN A 297 -1.77 25.09 24.97
N VAL A 298 -2.29 25.02 26.20
CA VAL A 298 -2.29 23.80 27.02
C VAL A 298 -3.27 22.79 26.44
N CYS A 299 -4.49 23.21 26.06
CA CYS A 299 -5.47 22.35 25.38
C CYS A 299 -4.90 21.76 24.09
N GLU A 300 -4.33 22.60 23.22
CA GLU A 300 -3.77 22.18 21.94
C GLU A 300 -2.62 21.19 22.12
N GLN A 301 -1.74 21.42 23.09
CA GLN A 301 -0.64 20.50 23.38
C GLN A 301 -1.15 19.16 23.93
N ALA A 302 -2.21 19.16 24.76
CA ALA A 302 -2.84 17.93 25.24
C ALA A 302 -3.52 17.15 24.11
N VAL A 303 -4.20 17.83 23.17
CA VAL A 303 -4.74 17.20 21.96
C VAL A 303 -3.64 16.54 21.14
N TRP A 304 -2.50 17.20 20.95
CA TRP A 304 -1.36 16.63 20.23
C TRP A 304 -0.82 15.35 20.91
N ALA A 305 -0.64 15.40 22.23
CA ALA A 305 -0.20 14.25 23.02
C ALA A 305 -1.14 13.05 22.85
N LEU A 306 -2.45 13.28 23.00
CA LEU A 306 -3.48 12.27 22.82
C LEU A 306 -3.47 11.72 21.39
N GLY A 307 -3.27 12.57 20.38
CA GLY A 307 -3.16 12.14 19.00
C GLY A 307 -2.02 11.15 18.74
N ASN A 308 -0.84 11.38 19.33
CA ASN A 308 0.29 10.46 19.25
C ASN A 308 0.02 9.12 19.96
N ILE A 309 -0.66 9.18 21.11
CA ILE A 309 -1.04 7.97 21.87
C ILE A 309 -2.08 7.16 21.12
N ILE A 310 -3.16 7.79 20.66
CA ILE A 310 -4.23 7.15 19.87
C ILE A 310 -3.64 6.56 18.58
N GLY A 311 -2.74 7.29 17.92
CA GLY A 311 -2.08 6.86 16.68
C GLY A 311 -1.09 5.72 16.84
N ASP A 312 -0.74 5.29 18.06
CA ASP A 312 0.18 4.16 18.28
C ASP A 312 -0.42 2.82 17.89
N GLY A 313 -1.73 2.67 18.05
CA GLY A 313 -2.40 1.43 17.71
C GLY A 313 -3.77 1.27 18.38
N PRO A 314 -4.49 0.19 18.04
CA PRO A 314 -5.87 0.00 18.47
C PRO A 314 -6.04 -0.09 19.98
N GLN A 315 -5.10 -0.71 20.69
CA GLN A 315 -5.12 -0.82 22.15
C GLN A 315 -5.06 0.55 22.84
N CYS A 316 -4.14 1.42 22.40
CA CYS A 316 -4.02 2.78 22.93
C CYS A 316 -5.24 3.63 22.60
N ARG A 317 -5.74 3.55 21.35
CA ARG A 317 -6.96 4.23 20.95
C ARG A 317 -8.14 3.83 21.83
N ASP A 318 -8.40 2.55 21.99
CA ASP A 318 -9.59 2.07 22.71
C ASP A 318 -9.49 2.38 24.20
N TYR A 319 -8.29 2.36 24.78
CA TYR A 319 -8.04 2.86 26.12
C TYR A 319 -8.41 4.35 26.27
N VAL A 320 -7.92 5.21 25.36
CA VAL A 320 -8.19 6.66 25.41
C VAL A 320 -9.69 6.95 25.17
N ILE A 321 -10.35 6.17 24.30
CA ILE A 321 -11.81 6.20 24.12
C ILE A 321 -12.53 5.85 25.42
N SER A 322 -12.13 4.76 26.10
CA SER A 322 -12.77 4.29 27.33
C SER A 322 -12.72 5.31 28.48
N LEU A 323 -11.77 6.26 28.42
CA LEU A 323 -11.65 7.36 29.37
C LEU A 323 -12.47 8.60 28.98
N GLY A 324 -13.20 8.59 27.86
CA GLY A 324 -14.14 9.63 27.47
C GLY A 324 -13.56 10.78 26.65
N VAL A 325 -12.57 10.52 25.79
CA VAL A 325 -11.90 11.55 24.95
C VAL A 325 -12.80 12.19 23.89
N VAL A 326 -13.81 11.47 23.42
CA VAL A 326 -14.56 11.81 22.19
C VAL A 326 -15.31 13.13 22.37
N LYS A 327 -16.18 13.24 23.38
CA LYS A 327 -17.00 14.45 23.62
C LYS A 327 -16.16 15.73 23.82
N PRO A 328 -15.09 15.74 24.65
CA PRO A 328 -14.19 16.88 24.73
C PRO A 328 -13.60 17.29 23.38
N LEU A 329 -13.11 16.34 22.58
CA LEU A 329 -12.55 16.65 21.25
C LEU A 329 -13.59 17.25 20.31
N LEU A 330 -14.81 16.69 20.28
CA LEU A 330 -15.89 17.20 19.42
C LEU A 330 -16.33 18.62 19.79
N SER A 331 -16.23 19.01 21.07
CA SER A 331 -16.58 20.36 21.53
C SER A 331 -15.69 21.47 20.93
N PHE A 332 -14.49 21.11 20.48
CA PHE A 332 -13.58 22.04 19.80
C PHE A 332 -13.99 22.36 18.36
N ILE A 333 -14.92 21.61 17.76
CA ILE A 333 -15.40 21.87 16.40
C ILE A 333 -16.43 22.99 16.45
N ASN A 334 -15.96 24.24 16.37
CA ASN A 334 -16.79 25.43 16.32
C ASN A 334 -16.12 26.56 15.51
N PRO A 335 -16.86 27.55 15.00
CA PRO A 335 -16.31 28.58 14.11
C PRO A 335 -15.26 29.50 14.73
N SER A 336 -15.14 29.54 16.07
CA SER A 336 -14.21 30.43 16.77
C SER A 336 -12.83 29.81 17.01
N ILE A 337 -12.67 28.51 16.74
CA ILE A 337 -11.41 27.83 16.99
C ILE A 337 -10.35 28.23 15.94
N PRO A 338 -9.08 28.44 16.35
CA PRO A 338 -8.00 28.67 15.41
C PRO A 338 -7.81 27.49 14.46
N ILE A 339 -7.53 27.79 13.18
CA ILE A 339 -7.37 26.78 12.12
C ILE A 339 -6.25 25.78 12.45
N THR A 340 -5.15 26.23 13.04
CA THR A 340 -4.03 25.34 13.45
C THR A 340 -4.48 24.32 14.49
N PHE A 341 -5.26 24.77 15.47
CA PHE A 341 -5.81 23.90 16.50
C PHE A 341 -6.87 22.94 15.90
N LEU A 342 -7.73 23.43 15.01
CA LEU A 342 -8.71 22.57 14.32
C LEU A 342 -8.06 21.48 13.46
N ARG A 343 -6.94 21.78 12.79
CA ARG A 343 -6.14 20.77 12.08
C ARG A 343 -5.65 19.67 13.03
N ASN A 344 -5.19 20.05 14.22
CA ASN A 344 -4.76 19.08 15.24
C ASN A 344 -5.94 18.24 15.75
N VAL A 345 -7.08 18.86 16.06
CA VAL A 345 -8.30 18.13 16.46
C VAL A 345 -8.75 17.16 15.37
N THR A 346 -8.79 17.60 14.11
CA THR A 346 -9.17 16.77 12.97
C THR A 346 -8.21 15.59 12.81
N TRP A 347 -6.90 15.82 12.93
CA TRP A 347 -5.90 14.74 12.88
C TRP A 347 -6.09 13.71 14.00
N VAL A 348 -6.45 14.12 15.22
CA VAL A 348 -6.78 13.17 16.29
C VAL A 348 -8.05 12.38 15.98
N ILE A 349 -9.08 13.03 15.42
CA ILE A 349 -10.31 12.35 14.96
C ILE A 349 -9.97 11.31 13.89
N VAL A 350 -9.09 11.62 12.94
CA VAL A 350 -8.60 10.64 11.96
C VAL A 350 -7.97 9.44 12.65
N ASN A 351 -7.13 9.65 13.66
CA ASN A 351 -6.50 8.57 14.40
C ASN A 351 -7.51 7.71 15.19
N LEU A 352 -8.61 8.30 15.67
CA LEU A 352 -9.71 7.55 16.28
C LEU A 352 -10.42 6.64 15.26
N CYS A 353 -10.51 7.04 14.00
CA CYS A 353 -11.18 6.26 12.94
C CYS A 353 -10.32 5.14 12.34
N ARG A 354 -9.01 5.12 12.61
CA ARG A 354 -8.05 4.17 12.01
C ARG A 354 -8.14 2.76 12.58
N ASN A 355 -7.41 1.85 11.95
CA ASN A 355 -7.25 0.41 12.22
C ASN A 355 -8.55 -0.37 12.15
N LYS A 356 -8.55 -1.42 11.33
CA LYS A 356 -9.69 -2.32 11.16
C LYS A 356 -9.65 -3.56 12.07
N ASP A 357 -8.56 -3.76 12.81
CA ASP A 357 -8.38 -4.93 13.67
C ASP A 357 -7.77 -4.53 15.04
N PRO A 358 -8.59 -4.41 16.09
CA PRO A 358 -10.05 -4.23 16.04
C PRO A 358 -10.45 -2.87 15.42
N PRO A 359 -11.65 -2.78 14.79
CA PRO A 359 -12.21 -1.50 14.36
C PRO A 359 -12.56 -0.62 15.58
N PRO A 360 -12.71 0.70 15.39
CA PRO A 360 -13.20 1.57 16.47
C PRO A 360 -14.60 1.14 16.95
N PRO A 361 -14.93 1.32 18.25
CA PRO A 361 -16.24 1.00 18.78
C PRO A 361 -17.37 1.72 18.03
N MET A 362 -18.49 1.04 17.78
CA MET A 362 -19.62 1.59 17.01
C MET A 362 -20.18 2.89 17.62
N GLU A 363 -20.31 2.95 18.95
CA GLU A 363 -20.77 4.16 19.65
C GLU A 363 -19.85 5.36 19.36
N THR A 364 -18.53 5.14 19.33
CA THR A 364 -17.56 6.17 18.96
C THR A 364 -17.75 6.63 17.52
N VAL A 365 -17.99 5.71 16.58
CA VAL A 365 -18.24 6.05 15.17
C VAL A 365 -19.51 6.90 15.05
N GLN A 366 -20.58 6.53 15.75
CA GLN A 366 -21.84 7.29 15.78
C GLN A 366 -21.66 8.70 16.34
N GLU A 367 -20.83 8.89 17.37
CA GLU A 367 -20.52 10.21 17.93
C GLU A 367 -19.67 11.07 16.97
N ILE A 368 -18.73 10.47 16.22
CA ILE A 368 -17.78 11.18 15.35
C ILE A 368 -18.40 11.57 14.00
N LEU A 369 -19.27 10.76 13.42
CA LEU A 369 -19.82 10.97 12.07
C LEU A 369 -20.47 12.36 11.86
N PRO A 370 -21.31 12.88 12.79
CA PRO A 370 -21.87 14.23 12.64
C PRO A 370 -20.81 15.32 12.52
N ALA A 371 -19.69 15.17 13.25
CA ALA A 371 -18.58 16.11 13.16
C ALA A 371 -17.86 16.02 11.81
N LEU A 372 -17.64 14.82 11.27
CA LEU A 372 -17.07 14.66 9.92
C LEU A 372 -17.99 15.27 8.85
N CYS A 373 -19.31 15.16 9.01
CA CYS A 373 -20.28 15.80 8.12
C CYS A 373 -20.20 17.33 8.14
N VAL A 374 -19.75 17.95 9.25
CA VAL A 374 -19.49 19.39 9.31
C VAL A 374 -18.14 19.73 8.69
N LEU A 375 -17.10 18.95 9.02
CA LEU A 375 -15.73 19.22 8.60
C LEU A 375 -15.50 19.02 7.09
N ILE A 376 -16.33 18.22 6.41
CA ILE A 376 -16.21 17.99 4.95
C ILE A 376 -16.47 19.26 4.12
N TYR A 377 -17.12 20.28 4.70
CA TYR A 377 -17.34 21.58 4.07
C TYR A 377 -16.23 22.60 4.34
N HIS A 378 -15.22 22.23 5.13
CA HIS A 378 -14.20 23.18 5.54
C HIS A 378 -13.28 23.55 4.36
N THR A 379 -12.97 24.84 4.22
CA THR A 379 -12.17 25.36 3.09
C THR A 379 -10.67 25.10 3.21
N ASP A 380 -10.20 24.73 4.41
CA ASP A 380 -8.82 24.33 4.63
C ASP A 380 -8.55 22.93 4.06
N ILE A 381 -7.63 22.84 3.10
CA ILE A 381 -7.31 21.59 2.40
C ILE A 381 -6.79 20.51 3.35
N ASN A 382 -6.03 20.84 4.40
CA ASN A 382 -5.52 19.81 5.30
C ASN A 382 -6.65 19.21 6.15
N ILE A 383 -7.58 20.05 6.64
CA ILE A 383 -8.77 19.57 7.35
C ILE A 383 -9.63 18.72 6.42
N LEU A 384 -9.85 19.15 5.17
CA LEU A 384 -10.64 18.41 4.21
C LEU A 384 -10.01 17.04 3.89
N VAL A 385 -8.71 17.00 3.58
CA VAL A 385 -7.97 15.75 3.33
C VAL A 385 -8.09 14.81 4.52
N ASP A 386 -7.86 15.30 5.75
CA ASP A 386 -7.96 14.49 6.96
C ASP A 386 -9.38 13.97 7.19
N THR A 387 -10.39 14.81 7.02
CA THR A 387 -11.79 14.42 7.15
C THR A 387 -12.15 13.30 6.19
N VAL A 388 -11.72 13.39 4.93
CA VAL A 388 -12.00 12.37 3.92
C VAL A 388 -11.22 11.08 4.20
N TRP A 389 -9.98 11.17 4.71
CA TRP A 389 -9.26 9.98 5.20
C TRP A 389 -9.98 9.30 6.37
N ALA A 390 -10.52 10.06 7.33
CA ALA A 390 -11.32 9.50 8.42
C ALA A 390 -12.51 8.70 7.87
N LEU A 391 -13.26 9.27 6.92
CA LEU A 391 -14.36 8.56 6.24
C LEU A 391 -13.86 7.29 5.54
N SER A 392 -12.72 7.36 4.86
CA SER A 392 -12.13 6.18 4.19
C SER A 392 -11.82 5.04 5.17
N TYR A 393 -11.31 5.34 6.37
CA TYR A 393 -11.03 4.32 7.39
C TYR A 393 -12.31 3.73 7.98
N LEU A 394 -13.34 4.56 8.20
CA LEU A 394 -14.64 4.07 8.67
C LEU A 394 -15.29 3.14 7.63
N THR A 395 -15.15 3.43 6.34
CA THR A 395 -15.68 2.58 5.26
C THR A 395 -14.89 1.29 5.02
N ASP A 396 -13.66 1.15 5.55
CA ASP A 396 -12.85 -0.10 5.49
C ASP A 396 -13.16 -1.06 6.66
N GLY A 397 -14.22 -0.79 7.43
CA GLY A 397 -14.63 -1.56 8.62
C GLY A 397 -15.59 -2.74 8.35
N GLY A 398 -16.17 -2.83 7.16
CA GLY A 398 -17.21 -3.79 6.80
C GLY A 398 -18.58 -3.15 6.56
N ASN A 399 -19.57 -3.96 6.16
CA ASN A 399 -20.88 -3.47 5.69
C ASN A 399 -21.67 -2.67 6.74
N GLU A 400 -21.51 -2.98 8.04
CA GLU A 400 -22.19 -2.25 9.12
C GLU A 400 -21.63 -0.82 9.25
N GLN A 401 -20.31 -0.64 9.19
CA GLN A 401 -19.69 0.68 9.22
C GLN A 401 -19.94 1.47 7.93
N ILE A 402 -19.95 0.79 6.77
CA ILE A 402 -20.39 1.38 5.50
C ILE A 402 -21.81 1.93 5.66
N GLN A 403 -22.72 1.16 6.26
CA GLN A 403 -24.09 1.60 6.50
C GLN A 403 -24.16 2.83 7.42
N MET A 404 -23.37 2.86 8.51
CA MET A 404 -23.32 4.04 9.38
C MET A 404 -22.85 5.30 8.63
N VAL A 405 -21.85 5.18 7.74
CA VAL A 405 -21.39 6.29 6.91
C VAL A 405 -22.48 6.74 5.94
N ILE A 406 -23.20 5.81 5.30
CA ILE A 406 -24.34 6.12 4.43
C ILE A 406 -25.44 6.85 5.22
N ASP A 407 -25.84 6.31 6.38
CA ASP A 407 -26.92 6.83 7.22
C ASP A 407 -26.60 8.22 7.79
N SER A 408 -25.31 8.58 7.89
CA SER A 408 -24.90 9.94 8.26
C SER A 408 -25.24 11.00 7.21
N GLY A 409 -25.56 10.60 5.98
CA GLY A 409 -25.89 11.49 4.87
C GLY A 409 -24.68 12.17 4.22
N VAL A 410 -23.46 11.69 4.48
CA VAL A 410 -22.22 12.33 3.98
C VAL A 410 -21.92 12.03 2.50
N VAL A 411 -22.46 10.94 1.94
CA VAL A 411 -22.12 10.47 0.58
C VAL A 411 -22.34 11.52 -0.52
N PRO A 412 -23.46 12.27 -0.57
CA PRO A 412 -23.66 13.33 -1.56
C PRO A 412 -22.62 14.46 -1.51
N PHE A 413 -21.90 14.62 -0.39
CA PHE A 413 -20.84 15.62 -0.22
C PHE A 413 -19.45 15.02 -0.47
N LEU A 414 -19.31 13.72 -0.28
CA LEU A 414 -18.09 12.97 -0.58
C LEU A 414 -17.88 12.78 -2.08
N VAL A 415 -18.94 12.47 -2.84
CA VAL A 415 -18.85 12.17 -4.28
C VAL A 415 -18.28 13.33 -5.11
N PRO A 416 -18.73 14.60 -4.95
CA PRO A 416 -18.16 15.71 -5.71
C PRO A 416 -16.66 15.93 -5.50
N LEU A 417 -16.09 15.46 -4.38
CA LEU A 417 -14.65 15.59 -4.08
C LEU A 417 -13.77 14.74 -5.01
N LEU A 418 -14.35 13.79 -5.77
CA LEU A 418 -13.66 13.05 -6.83
C LEU A 418 -13.14 13.98 -7.94
N SER A 419 -13.79 15.12 -8.16
CA SER A 419 -13.37 16.14 -9.15
C SER A 419 -12.68 17.35 -8.51
N HIS A 420 -12.22 17.22 -7.26
CA HIS A 420 -11.52 18.30 -6.56
C HIS A 420 -10.14 18.59 -7.20
N GLN A 421 -9.69 19.85 -7.20
CA GLN A 421 -8.42 20.25 -7.83
C GLN A 421 -7.19 19.64 -7.14
N GLU A 422 -7.28 19.45 -5.82
CA GLU A 422 -6.22 18.84 -5.03
C GLU A 422 -6.26 17.31 -5.11
N VAL A 423 -5.22 16.74 -5.72
CA VAL A 423 -5.06 15.28 -5.90
C VAL A 423 -5.11 14.51 -4.58
N LYS A 424 -4.65 15.10 -3.47
CA LYS A 424 -4.73 14.47 -2.14
C LYS A 424 -6.18 14.25 -1.71
N VAL A 425 -7.06 15.22 -1.99
CA VAL A 425 -8.50 15.12 -1.70
C VAL A 425 -9.12 14.06 -2.61
N GLN A 426 -8.84 14.10 -3.92
CA GLN A 426 -9.33 13.09 -4.87
C GLN A 426 -8.94 11.67 -4.45
N THR A 427 -7.68 11.46 -4.05
CA THR A 427 -7.16 10.14 -3.64
C THR A 427 -7.90 9.60 -2.41
N ALA A 428 -8.11 10.44 -1.40
CA ALA A 428 -8.84 10.05 -0.20
C ALA A 428 -10.33 9.80 -0.52
N ALA A 429 -10.94 10.66 -1.33
CA ALA A 429 -12.34 10.57 -1.71
C ALA A 429 -12.61 9.29 -2.52
N LEU A 430 -11.76 9.02 -3.52
CA LEU A 430 -11.82 7.81 -4.35
C LEU A 430 -11.69 6.55 -3.51
N ARG A 431 -10.79 6.54 -2.52
CA ARG A 431 -10.69 5.42 -1.59
C ARG A 431 -11.97 5.25 -0.75
N ALA A 432 -12.50 6.33 -0.19
CA ALA A 432 -13.70 6.27 0.64
C ALA A 432 -14.92 5.77 -0.15
N VAL A 433 -15.18 6.32 -1.35
CA VAL A 433 -16.30 5.85 -2.18
C VAL A 433 -16.07 4.45 -2.72
N GLY A 434 -14.82 4.09 -3.03
CA GLY A 434 -14.44 2.74 -3.43
C GLY A 434 -14.70 1.71 -2.36
N ASN A 435 -14.37 2.02 -1.11
CA ASN A 435 -14.70 1.16 0.03
C ASN A 435 -16.22 0.99 0.20
N ILE A 436 -17.03 2.05 0.03
CA ILE A 436 -18.50 1.93 0.12
C ILE A 436 -19.04 0.93 -0.89
N VAL A 437 -18.55 0.94 -2.13
CA VAL A 437 -19.05 0.05 -3.19
C VAL A 437 -18.54 -1.39 -3.11
N THR A 438 -17.69 -1.71 -2.13
CA THR A 438 -17.40 -3.11 -1.74
C THR A 438 -18.50 -3.73 -0.88
N GLY A 439 -19.49 -2.92 -0.46
CA GLY A 439 -20.63 -3.33 0.35
C GLY A 439 -21.69 -4.10 -0.43
N THR A 440 -22.95 -4.00 0.02
CA THR A 440 -24.08 -4.63 -0.69
C THR A 440 -24.48 -3.85 -1.94
N ASP A 441 -25.25 -4.50 -2.83
CA ASP A 441 -25.85 -3.84 -4.00
C ASP A 441 -26.62 -2.57 -3.62
N GLU A 442 -27.37 -2.57 -2.52
CA GLU A 442 -28.11 -1.39 -2.05
C GLU A 442 -27.17 -0.25 -1.62
N GLN A 443 -26.06 -0.58 -0.95
CA GLN A 443 -25.06 0.39 -0.54
C GLN A 443 -24.35 1.00 -1.75
N THR A 444 -24.00 0.15 -2.73
CA THR A 444 -23.48 0.59 -4.03
C THR A 444 -24.47 1.49 -4.77
N GLN A 445 -25.77 1.17 -4.72
CA GLN A 445 -26.80 1.97 -5.37
C GLN A 445 -26.91 3.39 -4.77
N VAL A 446 -26.67 3.57 -3.46
CA VAL A 446 -26.63 4.90 -2.85
C VAL A 446 -25.55 5.79 -3.49
N VAL A 447 -24.36 5.22 -3.76
CA VAL A 447 -23.26 5.96 -4.40
C VAL A 447 -23.61 6.29 -5.86
N LEU A 448 -24.20 5.34 -6.59
CA LEU A 448 -24.66 5.56 -7.97
C LEU A 448 -25.74 6.65 -8.06
N ASN A 449 -26.67 6.69 -7.09
CA ASN A 449 -27.72 7.71 -7.02
C ASN A 449 -27.16 9.12 -6.76
N CYS A 450 -25.90 9.25 -6.34
CA CYS A 450 -25.20 10.52 -6.18
C CYS A 450 -24.44 10.94 -7.46
N ASP A 451 -24.76 10.34 -8.61
CA ASP A 451 -24.13 10.61 -9.92
C ASP A 451 -22.61 10.39 -9.94
N VAL A 452 -22.13 9.39 -9.18
CA VAL A 452 -20.69 9.16 -9.00
C VAL A 452 -19.97 8.89 -10.33
N LEU A 453 -20.64 8.22 -11.28
CA LEU A 453 -20.04 7.78 -12.54
C LEU A 453 -19.66 8.95 -13.46
N SER A 454 -20.30 10.12 -13.35
CA SER A 454 -19.97 11.30 -14.18
C SER A 454 -18.55 11.83 -13.92
N HIS A 455 -17.95 11.49 -12.77
CA HIS A 455 -16.59 11.89 -12.40
C HIS A 455 -15.51 10.97 -12.99
N PHE A 456 -15.86 9.75 -13.40
CA PHE A 456 -14.89 8.71 -13.78
C PHE A 456 -14.15 8.96 -15.09
N PRO A 457 -14.67 9.67 -16.11
CA PRO A 457 -13.88 9.96 -17.31
C PRO A 457 -12.58 10.72 -16.98
N ASN A 458 -12.63 11.66 -16.04
CA ASN A 458 -11.44 12.41 -15.61
C ASN A 458 -10.50 11.57 -14.73
N LEU A 459 -11.05 10.67 -13.92
CA LEU A 459 -10.26 9.77 -13.07
C LEU A 459 -9.56 8.67 -13.86
N LEU A 460 -10.20 8.12 -14.89
CA LEU A 460 -9.64 7.08 -15.76
C LEU A 460 -8.61 7.61 -16.76
N SER A 461 -8.60 8.92 -17.00
CA SER A 461 -7.60 9.59 -17.86
C SER A 461 -6.58 10.40 -17.05
N HIS A 462 -6.53 10.17 -15.73
CA HIS A 462 -5.70 10.96 -14.85
C HIS A 462 -4.20 10.69 -15.09
N PRO A 463 -3.32 11.71 -15.05
CA PRO A 463 -1.88 11.53 -15.29
C PRO A 463 -1.17 10.68 -14.23
N LYS A 464 -1.81 10.42 -13.09
CA LYS A 464 -1.27 9.53 -12.05
C LYS A 464 -1.89 8.15 -12.14
N GLU A 465 -1.06 7.17 -12.46
CA GLU A 465 -1.43 5.75 -12.56
C GLU A 465 -2.14 5.22 -11.32
N LYS A 466 -1.73 5.65 -10.11
CA LYS A 466 -2.40 5.26 -8.86
C LYS A 466 -3.88 5.65 -8.82
N ILE A 467 -4.26 6.79 -9.41
CA ILE A 467 -5.67 7.20 -9.50
C ILE A 467 -6.40 6.35 -10.52
N ASN A 468 -5.79 6.09 -11.69
CA ASN A 468 -6.37 5.22 -12.71
C ASN A 468 -6.65 3.83 -12.12
N LYS A 469 -5.68 3.24 -11.42
CA LYS A 469 -5.82 1.96 -10.74
C LYS A 469 -7.01 1.95 -9.78
N GLU A 470 -7.08 2.90 -8.86
CA GLU A 470 -8.15 2.97 -7.86
C GLU A 470 -9.53 3.24 -8.50
N ALA A 471 -9.56 3.99 -9.60
CA ALA A 471 -10.79 4.24 -10.36
C ALA A 471 -11.28 2.98 -11.07
N VAL A 472 -10.37 2.19 -11.67
CA VAL A 472 -10.71 0.91 -12.27
C VAL A 472 -11.11 -0.11 -11.20
N TRP A 473 -10.44 -0.12 -10.04
CA TRP A 473 -10.84 -0.93 -8.88
C TRP A 473 -12.24 -0.56 -8.37
N PHE A 474 -12.59 0.72 -8.33
CA PHE A 474 -13.96 1.13 -8.02
C PHE A 474 -14.95 0.51 -9.02
N LEU A 475 -14.67 0.65 -10.32
CA LEU A 475 -15.57 0.16 -11.38
C LEU A 475 -15.67 -1.37 -11.38
N SER A 476 -14.63 -2.10 -10.99
CA SER A 476 -14.70 -3.55 -10.88
C SER A 476 -15.63 -4.02 -9.77
N ASN A 477 -15.76 -3.25 -8.68
CA ASN A 477 -16.76 -3.51 -7.65
C ASN A 477 -18.18 -3.17 -8.11
N ILE A 478 -18.36 -2.10 -8.92
CA ILE A 478 -19.68 -1.80 -9.51
C ILE A 478 -20.12 -2.91 -10.47
N THR A 479 -19.23 -3.38 -11.35
CA THR A 479 -19.57 -4.44 -12.31
C THR A 479 -19.77 -5.81 -11.69
N ALA A 480 -19.33 -6.01 -10.44
CA ALA A 480 -19.65 -7.20 -9.66
C ALA A 480 -21.09 -7.21 -9.12
N GLY A 481 -21.75 -6.05 -9.05
CA GLY A 481 -23.13 -5.91 -8.61
C GLY A 481 -24.15 -6.45 -9.60
N ASN A 482 -25.41 -6.05 -9.46
CA ASN A 482 -26.48 -6.52 -10.33
C ASN A 482 -26.46 -5.90 -11.75
N GLN A 483 -27.30 -6.45 -12.61
CA GLN A 483 -27.43 -6.06 -14.02
C GLN A 483 -27.80 -4.58 -14.25
N GLN A 484 -28.50 -3.92 -13.32
CA GLN A 484 -28.81 -2.50 -13.44
C GLN A 484 -27.57 -1.63 -13.17
N GLN A 485 -26.71 -2.07 -12.25
CA GLN A 485 -25.47 -1.39 -11.92
C GLN A 485 -24.43 -1.56 -13.02
N VAL A 486 -24.36 -2.75 -13.62
CA VAL A 486 -23.62 -2.98 -14.88
C VAL A 486 -24.13 -2.05 -15.98
N GLN A 487 -25.45 -1.92 -16.16
CA GLN A 487 -26.03 -1.02 -17.16
C GLN A 487 -25.63 0.44 -16.90
N ALA A 488 -25.59 0.89 -15.66
CA ALA A 488 -25.18 2.25 -15.32
C ALA A 488 -23.74 2.57 -15.78
N VAL A 489 -22.81 1.61 -15.68
CA VAL A 489 -21.43 1.76 -16.18
C VAL A 489 -21.39 1.85 -17.71
N ILE A 490 -22.23 1.07 -18.40
CA ILE A 490 -22.38 1.09 -19.85
C ILE A 490 -22.95 2.45 -20.31
N ASP A 491 -24.05 2.89 -19.69
CA ASP A 491 -24.74 4.14 -20.02
C ASP A 491 -23.87 5.36 -19.75
N ALA A 492 -22.97 5.28 -18.76
CA ALA A 492 -21.97 6.31 -18.49
C ALA A 492 -20.80 6.34 -19.51
N GLY A 493 -20.78 5.42 -20.49
CA GLY A 493 -19.75 5.38 -21.53
C GLY A 493 -18.36 4.98 -21.03
N LEU A 494 -18.27 4.26 -19.91
CA LEU A 494 -16.99 3.97 -19.25
C LEU A 494 -16.30 2.70 -19.79
N ILE A 495 -17.03 1.79 -20.45
CA ILE A 495 -16.48 0.54 -20.98
C ILE A 495 -15.28 0.77 -21.91
N PRO A 496 -15.31 1.67 -22.92
CA PRO A 496 -14.16 1.90 -23.78
C PRO A 496 -12.92 2.41 -23.01
N MET A 497 -13.13 3.16 -21.93
CA MET A 497 -12.04 3.67 -21.10
C MET A 497 -11.43 2.57 -20.22
N ILE A 498 -12.25 1.65 -19.69
CA ILE A 498 -11.77 0.45 -18.99
C ILE A 498 -10.94 -0.41 -19.96
N ILE A 499 -11.40 -0.62 -21.20
CA ILE A 499 -10.68 -1.37 -22.22
C ILE A 499 -9.36 -0.67 -22.59
N HIS A 500 -9.35 0.66 -22.67
CA HIS A 500 -8.11 1.42 -22.87
C HIS A 500 -7.10 1.17 -21.75
N GLN A 501 -7.55 1.19 -20.49
CA GLN A 501 -6.72 0.89 -19.33
C GLN A 501 -6.25 -0.57 -19.30
N LEU A 502 -7.09 -1.52 -19.71
CA LEU A 502 -6.71 -2.92 -19.91
C LEU A 502 -5.57 -3.06 -20.93
N ALA A 503 -5.62 -2.30 -22.02
CA ALA A 503 -4.64 -2.37 -23.10
C ALA A 503 -3.33 -1.63 -22.81
N LYS A 504 -3.38 -0.49 -22.08
CA LYS A 504 -2.28 0.48 -21.99
C LYS A 504 -1.89 0.89 -20.57
N GLY A 505 -2.68 0.53 -19.56
CA GLY A 505 -2.36 0.83 -18.16
C GLY A 505 -1.10 0.11 -17.68
N ASP A 506 -0.58 0.54 -16.55
CA ASP A 506 0.43 -0.23 -15.83
C ASP A 506 -0.17 -1.58 -15.38
N PHE A 507 0.67 -2.57 -15.11
CA PHE A 507 0.19 -3.92 -14.78
C PHE A 507 -0.79 -3.94 -13.60
N GLY A 508 -0.61 -3.04 -12.62
CA GLY A 508 -1.54 -2.88 -11.51
C GLY A 508 -2.93 -2.46 -11.97
N THR A 509 -3.04 -1.50 -12.87
CA THR A 509 -4.32 -1.05 -13.45
C THR A 509 -4.90 -2.09 -14.42
N GLN A 510 -4.08 -2.76 -15.23
CA GLN A 510 -4.52 -3.83 -16.13
C GLN A 510 -5.17 -4.99 -15.35
N LYS A 511 -4.60 -5.35 -14.20
CA LYS A 511 -5.17 -6.37 -13.30
C LYS A 511 -6.57 -5.98 -12.84
N GLU A 512 -6.77 -4.76 -12.36
CA GLU A 512 -8.09 -4.28 -11.93
C GLU A 512 -9.07 -4.20 -13.11
N ALA A 513 -8.58 -3.84 -14.31
CA ALA A 513 -9.41 -3.79 -15.52
C ALA A 513 -9.86 -5.20 -15.91
N ALA A 514 -8.99 -6.20 -15.83
CA ALA A 514 -9.35 -7.59 -16.08
C ALA A 514 -10.44 -8.08 -15.12
N TRP A 515 -10.36 -7.70 -13.84
CA TRP A 515 -11.43 -7.95 -12.87
C TRP A 515 -12.73 -7.26 -13.25
N ALA A 516 -12.70 -5.98 -13.65
CA ALA A 516 -13.91 -5.26 -14.04
C ALA A 516 -14.63 -5.92 -15.22
N ILE A 517 -13.86 -6.38 -16.21
CA ILE A 517 -14.36 -7.06 -17.41
C ILE A 517 -14.92 -8.44 -17.05
N SER A 518 -14.20 -9.24 -16.26
CA SER A 518 -14.65 -10.58 -15.84
C SER A 518 -15.90 -10.51 -14.96
N ASN A 519 -15.97 -9.55 -14.03
CA ASN A 519 -17.17 -9.34 -13.22
C ASN A 519 -18.39 -8.96 -14.08
N LEU A 520 -18.19 -8.11 -15.10
CA LEU A 520 -19.24 -7.76 -16.05
C LEU A 520 -19.75 -8.98 -16.81
N THR A 521 -18.87 -9.89 -17.24
CA THR A 521 -19.29 -11.08 -18.00
C THR A 521 -20.01 -12.12 -17.13
N ILE A 522 -19.78 -12.12 -15.82
CA ILE A 522 -20.49 -12.98 -14.86
C ILE A 522 -21.87 -12.40 -14.49
N SER A 523 -21.92 -11.12 -14.12
CA SER A 523 -23.13 -10.48 -13.59
C SER A 523 -24.05 -9.91 -14.68
N GLY A 524 -23.49 -9.63 -15.86
CA GLY A 524 -24.20 -9.00 -16.96
C GLY A 524 -25.20 -9.90 -17.68
N ARG A 525 -26.11 -9.27 -18.42
CA ARG A 525 -26.99 -9.95 -19.38
C ARG A 525 -26.29 -10.13 -20.73
N LYS A 526 -26.85 -11.00 -21.58
CA LYS A 526 -26.35 -11.25 -22.94
C LYS A 526 -26.12 -9.96 -23.75
N ASP A 527 -27.08 -9.03 -23.74
CA ASP A 527 -26.99 -7.74 -24.46
C ASP A 527 -25.82 -6.86 -23.97
N GLN A 528 -25.52 -6.92 -22.67
CA GLN A 528 -24.42 -6.16 -22.05
C GLN A 528 -23.05 -6.76 -22.40
N VAL A 529 -22.95 -8.10 -22.43
CA VAL A 529 -21.75 -8.81 -22.86
C VAL A 529 -21.51 -8.65 -24.35
N GLU A 530 -22.57 -8.66 -25.17
CA GLU A 530 -22.50 -8.38 -26.60
C GLU A 530 -21.96 -6.96 -26.87
N TYR A 531 -22.48 -5.95 -26.16
CA TYR A 531 -21.95 -4.59 -26.23
C TYR A 531 -20.46 -4.54 -25.86
N LEU A 532 -20.04 -5.27 -24.82
CA LEU A 532 -18.64 -5.34 -24.42
C LEU A 532 -17.75 -5.91 -25.54
N VAL A 533 -18.19 -6.97 -26.23
CA VAL A 533 -17.49 -7.54 -27.40
C VAL A 533 -17.42 -6.53 -28.54
N GLN A 534 -18.53 -5.82 -28.83
CA GLN A 534 -18.57 -4.78 -29.86
C GLN A 534 -17.60 -3.61 -29.57
N GLN A 535 -17.24 -3.39 -28.30
CA GLN A 535 -16.19 -2.42 -27.90
C GLN A 535 -14.75 -2.96 -28.05
N ASN A 536 -14.57 -4.11 -28.70
CA ASN A 536 -13.28 -4.72 -29.01
C ASN A 536 -12.45 -5.09 -27.77
N VAL A 537 -13.11 -5.68 -26.76
CA VAL A 537 -12.45 -6.13 -25.52
C VAL A 537 -11.53 -7.33 -25.72
N ILE A 538 -11.82 -8.20 -26.70
CA ILE A 538 -11.20 -9.53 -26.79
C ILE A 538 -9.67 -9.45 -26.96
N PRO A 539 -9.11 -8.68 -27.93
CA PRO A 539 -7.66 -8.62 -28.10
C PRO A 539 -6.89 -8.14 -26.86
N PRO A 540 -7.23 -6.99 -26.21
CA PRO A 540 -6.51 -6.57 -25.01
C PRO A 540 -6.70 -7.52 -23.82
N PHE A 541 -7.83 -8.23 -23.75
CA PHE A 541 -8.06 -9.23 -22.70
C PHE A 541 -7.20 -10.48 -22.92
N CYS A 542 -7.16 -11.03 -24.13
CA CYS A 542 -6.30 -12.16 -24.50
C CYS A 542 -4.80 -11.86 -24.33
N ASN A 543 -4.37 -10.60 -24.47
CA ASN A 543 -2.97 -10.21 -24.21
C ASN A 543 -2.51 -10.45 -22.78
N LEU A 544 -3.43 -10.49 -21.81
CA LEU A 544 -3.10 -10.77 -20.42
C LEU A 544 -2.92 -12.27 -20.12
N LEU A 545 -3.21 -13.17 -21.05
CA LEU A 545 -2.97 -14.62 -20.87
C LEU A 545 -1.48 -14.98 -20.76
N SER A 546 -0.58 -14.11 -21.23
CA SER A 546 0.87 -14.34 -21.21
C SER A 546 1.57 -13.79 -19.96
N VAL A 547 0.83 -13.27 -18.98
CA VAL A 547 1.40 -12.71 -17.74
C VAL A 547 1.75 -13.82 -16.75
N LYS A 548 2.66 -13.54 -15.81
CA LYS A 548 3.11 -14.52 -14.81
C LYS A 548 2.16 -14.66 -13.61
N ASP A 549 1.26 -13.71 -13.41
CA ASP A 549 0.31 -13.75 -12.28
C ASP A 549 -0.82 -14.73 -12.62
N SER A 550 -0.75 -15.92 -12.05
CA SER A 550 -1.73 -16.99 -12.26
C SER A 550 -3.17 -16.56 -11.94
N GLN A 551 -3.35 -15.65 -10.97
CA GLN A 551 -4.69 -15.14 -10.64
C GLN A 551 -5.26 -14.31 -11.79
N VAL A 552 -4.43 -13.48 -12.44
CA VAL A 552 -4.86 -12.68 -13.60
C VAL A 552 -5.19 -13.60 -14.77
N VAL A 553 -4.35 -14.60 -15.03
CA VAL A 553 -4.59 -15.58 -16.11
C VAL A 553 -5.93 -16.29 -15.89
N GLN A 554 -6.21 -16.75 -14.67
CA GLN A 554 -7.48 -17.40 -14.32
C GLN A 554 -8.67 -16.47 -14.56
N VAL A 555 -8.60 -15.21 -14.08
CA VAL A 555 -9.67 -14.20 -14.28
C VAL A 555 -9.96 -13.96 -15.75
N VAL A 556 -8.92 -13.95 -16.59
CA VAL A 556 -9.05 -13.75 -18.04
C VAL A 556 -9.70 -14.97 -18.69
N LEU A 557 -9.26 -16.19 -18.37
CA LEU A 557 -9.85 -17.42 -18.89
C LEU A 557 -11.32 -17.56 -18.49
N ASP A 558 -11.66 -17.30 -17.22
CA ASP A 558 -13.05 -17.31 -16.74
C ASP A 558 -13.90 -16.28 -17.50
N GLY A 559 -13.36 -15.08 -17.70
CA GLY A 559 -14.03 -14.03 -18.46
C GLY A 559 -14.28 -14.43 -19.92
N LEU A 560 -13.29 -15.01 -20.61
CA LEU A 560 -13.42 -15.48 -21.99
C LEU A 560 -14.44 -16.63 -22.11
N LYS A 561 -14.39 -17.59 -21.19
CA LYS A 561 -15.38 -18.69 -21.11
C LYS A 561 -16.79 -18.15 -20.96
N ASN A 562 -17.01 -17.15 -20.09
CA ASN A 562 -18.32 -16.55 -19.92
C ASN A 562 -18.79 -15.81 -21.18
N ILE A 563 -17.90 -15.11 -21.90
CA ILE A 563 -18.23 -14.47 -23.18
C ILE A 563 -18.69 -15.54 -24.20
N LEU A 564 -17.94 -16.63 -24.34
CA LEU A 564 -18.27 -17.74 -25.25
C LEU A 564 -19.61 -18.40 -24.89
N ILE A 565 -19.86 -18.65 -23.61
CA ILE A 565 -21.14 -19.20 -23.12
C ILE A 565 -22.31 -18.26 -23.44
N MET A 566 -22.14 -16.95 -23.22
CA MET A 566 -23.20 -15.96 -23.43
C MET A 566 -23.52 -15.71 -24.90
N ALA A 567 -22.54 -15.89 -25.79
CA ALA A 567 -22.73 -15.75 -27.23
C ALA A 567 -23.75 -16.77 -27.77
N GLY A 568 -23.79 -17.99 -27.22
CA GLY A 568 -24.68 -19.05 -27.67
C GLY A 568 -24.40 -19.41 -29.12
N ASP A 569 -25.37 -19.20 -30.01
CA ASP A 569 -25.23 -19.49 -31.45
C ASP A 569 -24.13 -18.66 -32.14
N GLU A 570 -23.74 -17.51 -31.56
CA GLU A 570 -22.68 -16.64 -32.08
C GLU A 570 -21.29 -16.99 -31.51
N ALA A 571 -21.16 -18.09 -30.76
CA ALA A 571 -19.89 -18.49 -30.15
C ALA A 571 -18.78 -18.73 -31.18
N SER A 572 -19.11 -19.20 -32.40
CA SER A 572 -18.13 -19.37 -33.48
C SER A 572 -17.49 -18.05 -33.89
N THR A 573 -18.29 -16.97 -34.03
CA THR A 573 -17.77 -15.64 -34.35
C THR A 573 -16.86 -15.11 -33.24
N ILE A 574 -17.19 -15.37 -31.98
CA ILE A 574 -16.31 -15.00 -30.86
C ILE A 574 -15.01 -15.81 -30.89
N ALA A 575 -15.08 -17.11 -31.17
CA ALA A 575 -13.93 -17.99 -31.29
C ALA A 575 -12.99 -17.53 -32.43
N GLU A 576 -13.54 -17.17 -33.59
CA GLU A 576 -12.79 -16.57 -34.71
C GLU A 576 -12.05 -15.30 -34.27
N ILE A 577 -12.69 -14.38 -33.53
CA ILE A 577 -12.04 -13.16 -33.03
C ILE A 577 -10.90 -13.50 -32.05
N ILE A 578 -11.09 -14.50 -31.20
CA ILE A 578 -10.05 -14.99 -30.28
C ILE A 578 -8.87 -15.57 -31.06
N GLU A 579 -9.13 -16.33 -32.11
CA GLU A 579 -8.11 -16.91 -32.98
C GLU A 579 -7.34 -15.83 -33.75
N GLU A 580 -8.04 -14.91 -34.43
CA GLU A 580 -7.45 -13.82 -35.23
C GLU A 580 -6.52 -12.91 -34.41
N CYS A 581 -6.82 -12.70 -33.13
CA CYS A 581 -5.97 -11.90 -32.24
C CYS A 581 -4.83 -12.68 -31.57
N GLY A 582 -4.61 -13.95 -31.96
CA GLY A 582 -3.61 -14.85 -31.38
C GLY A 582 -3.93 -15.23 -29.93
N GLY A 583 -5.20 -15.22 -29.55
CA GLY A 583 -5.68 -15.65 -28.24
C GLY A 583 -5.66 -17.17 -28.10
N LEU A 584 -6.06 -17.91 -29.15
CA LEU A 584 -6.08 -19.38 -29.16
C LEU A 584 -4.70 -19.96 -28.83
N GLU A 585 -3.65 -19.52 -29.53
CA GLU A 585 -2.26 -19.94 -29.29
C GLU A 585 -1.84 -19.74 -27.82
N LYS A 586 -2.27 -18.64 -27.19
CA LYS A 586 -1.97 -18.37 -25.78
C LYS A 586 -2.72 -19.33 -24.86
N ILE A 587 -3.98 -19.66 -25.18
CA ILE A 587 -4.78 -20.63 -24.41
C ILE A 587 -4.18 -22.04 -24.53
N GLU A 588 -3.69 -22.43 -25.71
CA GLU A 588 -3.01 -23.72 -25.93
C GLU A 588 -1.74 -23.85 -25.07
N VAL A 589 -0.92 -22.80 -25.00
CA VAL A 589 0.26 -22.78 -24.13
C VAL A 589 -0.12 -22.99 -22.65
N LEU A 590 -1.29 -22.50 -22.22
CA LEU A 590 -1.77 -22.67 -20.86
C LEU A 590 -2.23 -24.10 -20.54
N GLN A 591 -2.37 -24.99 -21.53
CA GLN A 591 -2.56 -26.43 -21.28
C GLN A 591 -1.30 -27.10 -20.67
N GLN A 592 -0.17 -26.40 -20.63
CA GLN A 592 1.06 -26.87 -19.98
C GLN A 592 1.34 -26.12 -18.66
N HIS A 593 0.38 -25.32 -18.18
CA HIS A 593 0.56 -24.49 -17.00
C HIS A 593 0.63 -25.34 -15.71
N GLU A 594 1.49 -24.92 -14.76
CA GLU A 594 1.72 -25.65 -13.50
C GLU A 594 0.51 -25.68 -12.54
N ASN A 595 -0.37 -24.68 -12.66
CA ASN A 595 -1.62 -24.61 -11.91
C ASN A 595 -2.69 -25.45 -12.61
N GLU A 596 -3.19 -26.48 -11.92
CA GLU A 596 -4.21 -27.40 -12.43
C GLU A 596 -5.51 -26.72 -12.84
N ASP A 597 -5.94 -25.66 -12.14
CA ASP A 597 -7.20 -24.98 -12.44
C ASP A 597 -7.11 -24.23 -13.78
N ILE A 598 -5.96 -23.59 -14.03
CA ILE A 598 -5.67 -22.92 -15.31
C ILE A 598 -5.59 -23.94 -16.44
N TYR A 599 -4.88 -25.05 -16.22
CA TYR A 599 -4.77 -26.14 -17.18
C TYR A 599 -6.16 -26.68 -17.57
N LYS A 600 -6.99 -27.04 -16.58
CA LYS A 600 -8.32 -27.61 -16.81
C LYS A 600 -9.21 -26.61 -17.54
N LEU A 601 -9.20 -25.35 -17.12
CA LEU A 601 -10.02 -24.32 -17.73
C LEU A 601 -9.62 -24.03 -19.18
N ALA A 602 -8.31 -23.98 -19.47
CA ALA A 602 -7.81 -23.82 -20.84
C ALA A 602 -8.19 -25.03 -21.72
N PHE A 603 -8.07 -26.24 -21.19
CA PHE A 603 -8.49 -27.46 -21.88
C PHE A 603 -9.99 -27.46 -22.20
N GLU A 604 -10.84 -27.13 -21.23
CA GLU A 604 -12.29 -27.04 -21.42
C GLU A 604 -12.69 -26.02 -22.49
N ILE A 605 -12.04 -24.84 -22.52
CA ILE A 605 -12.31 -23.81 -23.53
C ILE A 605 -11.96 -24.33 -24.93
N ILE A 606 -10.81 -24.97 -25.09
CA ILE A 606 -10.37 -25.53 -26.38
C ILE A 606 -11.33 -26.63 -26.82
N ASP A 607 -11.55 -27.63 -25.97
CA ASP A 607 -12.40 -28.79 -26.24
C ASP A 607 -13.82 -28.39 -26.67
N GLN A 608 -14.39 -27.37 -26.04
CA GLN A 608 -15.77 -26.98 -26.27
C GLN A 608 -15.95 -26.05 -27.48
N TYR A 609 -14.99 -25.16 -27.76
CA TYR A 609 -15.21 -24.07 -28.73
C TYR A 609 -14.24 -24.06 -29.92
N PHE A 610 -13.16 -24.84 -29.88
CA PHE A 610 -12.12 -24.85 -30.91
C PHE A 610 -11.84 -26.25 -31.49
N SER A 611 -12.56 -27.29 -31.04
CA SER A 611 -12.28 -28.70 -31.40
C SER A 611 -13.21 -29.35 -32.45
N GLY A 612 -13.98 -28.61 -33.26
CA GLY A 612 -14.78 -29.20 -34.36
C GLY A 612 -14.85 -28.29 -35.59
N ASP A 613 -14.85 -28.74 -36.85
CA ASP A 613 -14.85 -30.09 -37.45
C ASP A 613 -13.96 -30.09 -38.73
N ASP A 614 -12.68 -30.47 -38.63
CA ASP A 614 -11.81 -30.80 -39.79
C ASP A 614 -11.91 -32.30 -40.13
N ILE A 615 -13.13 -32.85 -40.09
CA ILE A 615 -13.46 -34.16 -40.66
C ILE A 615 -14.49 -33.96 -41.76
N ASP A 616 -14.13 -33.17 -42.77
CA ASP A 616 -14.46 -33.55 -44.14
C ASP A 616 -13.59 -34.76 -44.49
N GLU A 617 -13.89 -35.93 -43.90
CA GLU A 617 -13.41 -37.21 -44.40
C GLU A 617 -14.00 -37.36 -45.80
N ASP A 618 -13.23 -36.97 -46.83
CA ASP A 618 -13.50 -37.35 -48.21
C ASP A 618 -13.59 -38.88 -48.24
N PRO A 619 -14.79 -39.47 -48.48
CA PRO A 619 -14.97 -40.91 -48.45
C PRO A 619 -14.14 -41.64 -49.50
N SER A 620 -13.50 -40.91 -50.43
CA SER A 620 -12.60 -41.45 -51.45
C SER A 620 -11.20 -41.81 -50.95
N LEU A 621 -10.83 -41.43 -49.72
CA LEU A 621 -9.52 -41.73 -49.12
C LEU A 621 -9.49 -43.02 -48.27
N ILE A 622 -10.63 -43.72 -48.13
CA ILE A 622 -10.71 -44.98 -47.39
C ILE A 622 -10.21 -46.12 -48.30
N PRO A 623 -9.10 -46.82 -47.98
CA PRO A 623 -8.61 -47.91 -48.81
C PRO A 623 -9.57 -49.11 -48.71
N GLU A 624 -10.06 -49.62 -49.86
CA GLU A 624 -10.89 -50.83 -49.88
C GLU A 624 -10.10 -52.06 -49.37
N ALA A 625 -10.62 -52.71 -48.34
CA ALA A 625 -10.05 -53.93 -47.79
C ALA A 625 -10.49 -55.15 -48.62
N THR A 626 -9.55 -55.81 -49.30
CA THR A 626 -9.79 -57.14 -49.87
C THR A 626 -9.78 -58.23 -48.78
N GLN A 627 -10.61 -59.26 -48.96
CA GLN A 627 -10.74 -60.40 -48.06
C GLN A 627 -9.37 -61.06 -47.81
N GLY A 628 -8.86 -60.89 -46.58
CA GLY A 628 -7.55 -61.41 -46.16
C GLY A 628 -6.80 -60.49 -45.19
N GLY A 629 -7.22 -59.24 -45.00
CA GLY A 629 -6.68 -58.35 -43.97
C GLY A 629 -5.33 -57.71 -44.30
N THR A 630 -4.93 -57.68 -45.57
CA THR A 630 -3.79 -56.89 -46.05
C THR A 630 -4.25 -55.72 -46.91
N TYR A 631 -3.83 -54.50 -46.53
CA TYR A 631 -4.04 -53.27 -47.31
C TYR A 631 -3.16 -53.28 -48.55
N ASN A 632 -3.75 -53.03 -49.72
CA ASN A 632 -3.01 -52.92 -50.98
C ASN A 632 -2.87 -51.45 -51.35
N PHE A 633 -1.63 -50.93 -51.36
CA PHE A 633 -1.34 -49.60 -51.90
C PHE A 633 -1.02 -49.74 -53.39
N ASP A 634 -1.90 -49.25 -54.26
CA ASP A 634 -1.65 -49.18 -55.69
C ASP A 634 -0.59 -48.09 -55.97
N PRO A 635 0.61 -48.41 -56.51
CA PRO A 635 1.64 -47.42 -56.79
C PRO A 635 1.32 -46.52 -58.00
N THR A 636 0.16 -46.71 -58.65
CA THR A 636 -0.21 -45.99 -59.88
C THR A 636 -1.35 -44.98 -59.74
N ALA A 637 -1.79 -44.65 -58.51
CA ALA A 637 -2.70 -43.54 -58.27
C ALA A 637 -2.01 -42.18 -58.50
N ASN A 638 -2.04 -41.75 -59.77
CA ASN A 638 -1.73 -40.43 -60.34
C ASN A 638 -1.15 -39.36 -59.39
N LEU A 639 0.18 -39.20 -59.44
CA LEU A 639 0.87 -37.93 -59.20
C LEU A 639 0.33 -36.88 -60.19
N GLN A 640 -0.69 -36.11 -59.79
CA GLN A 640 -1.01 -34.86 -60.48
C GLN A 640 -0.09 -33.75 -59.96
N THR A 641 1.06 -33.61 -60.62
CA THR A 641 1.80 -32.35 -60.68
C THR A 641 0.87 -31.26 -61.23
N LYS A 642 0.56 -30.24 -60.42
CA LYS A 642 0.09 -28.95 -60.93
C LYS A 642 1.11 -27.86 -60.63
N GLU A 643 1.40 -27.13 -61.69
CA GLU A 643 2.49 -26.20 -61.91
C GLU A 643 2.40 -24.93 -61.05
N PHE A 644 3.56 -24.40 -60.67
CA PHE A 644 3.72 -22.98 -60.36
C PHE A 644 3.53 -22.17 -61.64
N ASN A 645 2.64 -21.17 -61.62
CA ASN A 645 2.60 -20.12 -62.64
C ASN A 645 3.20 -18.83 -62.06
N PHE A 646 4.11 -18.25 -62.84
CA PHE A 646 4.86 -17.01 -62.58
C PHE A 646 4.00 -15.76 -62.50
#